data_AF-A0A2K8NSI3-F1
#
_entry.id   AF-A0A2K8NSI3-F1
#
_cell.length_a   1.000
_cell.length_b   1.000
_cell.length_c   1.000
_cell.angle_alpha   90.00
_cell.angle_beta   90.00
_cell.angle_gamma   90.00
#
_symmetry.space_group_name_H-M   'P 1'
#
loop_
_entity.id
_entity.type
_entity.pdbx_description
1 polymer ?
#
loop_
_entity_poly.entity_id
_entity_poly.type
_entity_poly.pdbx_seq_one_letter_code
_entity_poly.pdbx_strand_id
1 'polypeptide(L)'
;MKKLLSILGTLGLVSTSATAIVSFAKLPRTNIPAVLTIITREQLTKLIANANTLTNQEQSKPIASYKLLHEAIGEANGTLDIYINETENFNVLTEAYERLTAAMDLFKQTDDELVNIEILKNRIANANSLLEQNPKKLPTEKTKLKNLITEIETVASKTSLRKDQGLINENVFKLQTAMLGFLNSTNEFADYTQLKNALNKASQALIDYPKKDLRAATGLNRAIVEGKKVVNKQYTTADQDLVEQATIRLNKAIEAYINAGKQKANVDTLQQLVIDAQKISQDLKPKSSWIGLQTKIMHAQGIVDAEPTFDQQSKIDQEVQDLQRIMKDFNNILNQEADLTWLKANIKMASKLTQKNKRDQDWKLLKAAIDQAEKYIENKLTVDKQDEVDQKTEDLWQATLKFISTADRINLASVIFYKTSLGVLKDNNIPTIKEKLQAQFPKLKEGRDYIMGQVELFNGTGEFSLKLTGVNDYLATTVVTFVLDIENLRYELDDLVNTKKDFWTAHQLQLAIEKKNFDQKNALRVIETKYSENPKVKRFKVQAYDKYDFSKYKGELTLYQVLDRENQDKTIYLDKNDDIKAINDSAPEGIEEFINIGWDKNGNAYQLPKTVKQVPNYISPKIESTKNLFLEAKTFNGDISKWNTSNITNMMQMFGGAEIFNGDISNWNTSNVTNMYQMFGGAYRFNNNISNWNTSNVTNMGGMFLYAYRFSQDLSKWDVQKVTNKFEFDDGTPATWKQEQKPKFN
;
A
#
# COMPACT_ATOMS: atom_id res chain seq x y z
N MET A 1 -40.58 -5.87 -43.60
CA MET A 1 -39.17 -5.82 -44.07
C MET A 1 -38.42 -4.56 -43.64
N LYS A 2 -38.62 -3.35 -44.19
CA LYS A 2 -37.75 -2.17 -43.86
C LYS A 2 -37.53 -1.92 -42.35
N LYS A 3 -38.60 -1.90 -41.52
CA LYS A 3 -38.46 -1.79 -40.04
C LYS A 3 -37.65 -2.94 -39.39
N LEU A 4 -37.70 -4.16 -39.94
CA LEU A 4 -36.99 -5.33 -39.41
C LEU A 4 -35.48 -5.24 -39.68
N LEU A 5 -35.10 -4.83 -40.89
CA LEU A 5 -33.71 -4.57 -41.26
C LEU A 5 -33.09 -3.44 -40.43
N SER A 6 -33.88 -2.41 -40.11
CA SER A 6 -33.47 -1.32 -39.22
C SER A 6 -33.07 -1.81 -37.82
N ILE A 7 -33.82 -2.77 -37.26
CA ILE A 7 -33.60 -3.31 -35.90
C ILE A 7 -32.36 -4.22 -35.87
N LEU A 8 -32.18 -5.05 -36.90
CA LEU A 8 -31.01 -5.93 -37.03
C LEU A 8 -29.71 -5.11 -37.19
N GLY A 9 -29.75 -4.02 -37.97
CA GLY A 9 -28.61 -3.11 -38.13
C GLY A 9 -28.17 -2.43 -36.83
N THR A 10 -29.11 -2.07 -35.94
CA THR A 10 -28.80 -1.43 -34.65
C THR A 10 -28.20 -2.35 -33.59
N LEU A 11 -28.23 -3.67 -33.78
CA LEU A 11 -27.76 -4.65 -32.78
C LEU A 11 -26.30 -5.11 -32.99
N GLY A 12 -25.59 -4.57 -33.98
CA GLY A 12 -24.15 -4.84 -34.18
C GLY A 12 -23.80 -6.28 -34.58
N LEU A 13 -24.79 -7.13 -34.89
CA LEU A 13 -24.63 -8.54 -35.23
C LEU A 13 -24.14 -8.75 -36.67
N VAL A 14 -22.88 -8.36 -36.87
CA VAL A 14 -21.78 -9.03 -37.62
C VAL A 14 -22.05 -9.59 -39.03
N SER A 15 -21.01 -9.56 -39.86
CA SER A 15 -20.92 -10.26 -41.14
C SER A 15 -21.20 -11.77 -41.08
N THR A 16 -21.46 -12.34 -42.26
CA THR A 16 -21.50 -13.78 -42.59
C THR A 16 -22.60 -14.64 -41.95
N SER A 17 -23.59 -14.98 -42.80
CA SER A 17 -24.38 -16.23 -42.80
C SER A 17 -25.14 -16.64 -41.53
N ALA A 18 -26.35 -16.07 -41.36
CA ALA A 18 -27.45 -16.71 -40.66
C ALA A 18 -28.78 -16.42 -41.39
N THR A 19 -29.61 -17.44 -41.61
CA THR A 19 -30.90 -17.31 -42.32
C THR A 19 -32.06 -17.37 -41.33
N ALA A 20 -32.84 -16.29 -41.23
CA ALA A 20 -34.03 -16.24 -40.39
C ALA A 20 -35.31 -16.48 -41.21
N ILE A 21 -36.13 -17.45 -40.79
CA ILE A 21 -37.45 -17.74 -41.36
C ILE A 21 -38.51 -17.18 -40.41
N VAL A 22 -39.52 -16.49 -40.95
CA VAL A 22 -40.67 -15.96 -40.21
C VAL A 22 -41.95 -16.49 -40.83
N SER A 23 -42.79 -17.14 -40.03
CA SER A 23 -44.09 -17.67 -40.42
C SER A 23 -45.24 -16.83 -39.85
N PHE A 24 -46.37 -16.80 -40.55
CA PHE A 24 -47.58 -16.12 -40.11
C PHE A 24 -48.73 -17.13 -40.01
N ALA A 25 -49.32 -17.29 -38.83
CA ALA A 25 -50.55 -18.04 -38.64
C ALA A 25 -51.76 -17.12 -38.87
N LYS A 26 -52.80 -17.64 -39.54
CA LYS A 26 -54.07 -16.94 -39.77
C LYS A 26 -55.20 -17.84 -39.29
N LEU A 27 -55.82 -17.49 -38.16
CA LEU A 27 -56.95 -18.25 -37.60
C LEU A 27 -58.32 -17.70 -38.09
N PRO A 28 -59.38 -18.53 -38.13
CA PRO A 28 -60.63 -18.20 -38.82
C PRO A 28 -61.68 -17.57 -37.91
N ARG A 29 -62.66 -16.87 -38.50
CA ARG A 29 -63.90 -16.45 -37.83
C ARG A 29 -64.93 -17.59 -37.84
N THR A 30 -65.32 -18.11 -36.67
CA THR A 30 -66.60 -18.82 -36.47
C THR A 30 -67.00 -18.86 -34.99
N ASN A 31 -68.32 -18.86 -34.74
CA ASN A 31 -69.03 -19.18 -33.49
C ASN A 31 -68.78 -18.29 -32.25
N ILE A 32 -69.78 -17.49 -31.91
CA ILE A 32 -69.95 -16.79 -30.61
C ILE A 32 -71.00 -17.54 -29.78
N PRO A 33 -70.67 -18.09 -28.59
CA PRO A 33 -71.64 -18.54 -27.60
C PRO A 33 -72.27 -17.37 -26.82
N ALA A 34 -73.38 -17.61 -26.13
CA ALA A 34 -74.23 -16.56 -25.59
C ALA A 34 -73.70 -15.88 -24.31
N VAL A 35 -73.91 -14.55 -24.23
CA VAL A 35 -73.83 -13.69 -23.03
C VAL A 35 -72.55 -13.82 -22.19
N LEU A 36 -71.44 -13.26 -22.68
CA LEU A 36 -70.43 -12.68 -21.79
C LEU A 36 -70.83 -11.24 -21.43
N THR A 37 -70.57 -10.86 -20.18
CA THR A 37 -70.70 -9.47 -19.71
C THR A 37 -69.53 -8.66 -20.26
N ILE A 38 -69.80 -7.82 -21.27
CA ILE A 38 -68.75 -6.99 -21.91
C ILE A 38 -68.26 -5.95 -20.90
N ILE A 39 -66.99 -6.00 -20.53
CA ILE A 39 -66.34 -4.94 -19.75
C ILE A 39 -66.09 -3.75 -20.67
N THR A 40 -66.72 -2.61 -20.36
CA THR A 40 -66.55 -1.39 -21.12
C THR A 40 -65.23 -0.69 -20.81
N ARG A 41 -64.77 0.14 -21.75
CA ARG A 41 -63.60 1.00 -21.57
C ARG A 41 -63.74 1.92 -20.34
N GLU A 42 -64.94 2.39 -20.04
CA GLU A 42 -65.22 3.23 -18.86
C GLU A 42 -64.99 2.45 -17.55
N GLN A 43 -65.46 1.20 -17.46
CA GLN A 43 -65.28 0.37 -16.27
C GLN A 43 -63.79 0.09 -16.00
N LEU A 44 -63.02 -0.24 -17.04
CA LEU A 44 -61.57 -0.43 -16.91
C LEU A 44 -60.83 0.86 -16.53
N THR A 45 -61.20 1.99 -17.14
CA THR A 45 -60.65 3.32 -16.79
C THR A 45 -60.91 3.67 -15.32
N LYS A 46 -62.10 3.35 -14.80
CA LYS A 46 -62.48 3.57 -13.40
C LYS A 46 -61.73 2.64 -12.44
N LEU A 47 -61.49 1.38 -12.84
CA LEU A 47 -60.67 0.45 -12.07
C LEU A 47 -59.21 0.93 -11.99
N ILE A 48 -58.64 1.42 -13.10
CA ILE A 48 -57.32 2.06 -13.16
C ILE A 48 -57.23 3.25 -12.19
N ALA A 49 -58.25 4.12 -12.14
CA ALA A 49 -58.27 5.25 -11.19
C ALA A 49 -58.29 4.78 -9.72
N ASN A 50 -59.08 3.74 -9.40
CA ASN A 50 -59.10 3.13 -8.07
C ASN A 50 -57.74 2.49 -7.70
N ALA A 51 -57.10 1.81 -8.65
CA ALA A 51 -55.78 1.20 -8.47
C ALA A 51 -54.70 2.23 -8.15
N ASN A 52 -54.68 3.34 -8.90
CA ASN A 52 -53.77 4.48 -8.64
C ASN A 52 -54.10 5.23 -7.33
N THR A 53 -55.34 5.15 -6.83
CA THR A 53 -55.68 5.71 -5.51
C THR A 53 -55.13 4.84 -4.38
N LEU A 54 -55.26 3.52 -4.51
CA LEU A 54 -54.78 2.52 -3.56
C LEU A 54 -53.25 2.58 -3.35
N THR A 55 -52.46 2.77 -4.42
CA THR A 55 -51.00 2.89 -4.35
C THR A 55 -50.49 4.16 -3.66
N ASN A 56 -51.34 5.19 -3.52
CA ASN A 56 -50.98 6.45 -2.84
C ASN A 56 -51.38 6.46 -1.35
N GLN A 57 -52.41 5.70 -0.98
CA GLN A 57 -52.92 5.60 0.39
C GLN A 57 -52.09 4.64 1.26
N GLU A 58 -51.81 3.44 0.73
CA GLU A 58 -50.90 2.51 1.38
C GLU A 58 -49.46 2.85 1.00
N GLN A 59 -48.61 3.19 1.97
CA GLN A 59 -47.19 3.56 1.76
C GLN A 59 -46.20 2.60 2.43
N SER A 60 -46.70 1.59 3.14
CA SER A 60 -45.88 0.63 3.90
C SER A 60 -45.52 -0.65 3.13
N LYS A 61 -46.09 -0.91 1.95
CA LYS A 61 -46.02 -2.25 1.32
C LYS A 61 -44.62 -2.57 0.75
N PRO A 62 -44.31 -3.86 0.50
CA PRO A 62 -43.13 -4.28 -0.23
C PRO A 62 -43.05 -3.68 -1.65
N ILE A 63 -41.83 -3.30 -2.06
CA ILE A 63 -41.56 -2.73 -3.40
C ILE A 63 -42.08 -3.66 -4.53
N ALA A 64 -41.96 -4.98 -4.35
CA ALA A 64 -42.43 -5.96 -5.31
C ALA A 64 -43.95 -5.89 -5.56
N SER A 65 -44.76 -5.68 -4.51
CA SER A 65 -46.22 -5.58 -4.65
C SER A 65 -46.64 -4.27 -5.33
N TYR A 66 -45.95 -3.15 -5.04
CA TYR A 66 -46.16 -1.92 -5.84
C TYR A 66 -45.82 -2.16 -7.30
N LYS A 67 -44.70 -2.82 -7.60
CA LYS A 67 -44.27 -3.08 -8.97
C LYS A 67 -45.33 -3.88 -9.74
N LEU A 68 -45.79 -5.01 -9.18
CA LEU A 68 -46.82 -5.85 -9.80
C LEU A 68 -48.13 -5.09 -10.05
N LEU A 69 -48.56 -4.26 -9.11
CA LEU A 69 -49.77 -3.44 -9.29
C LEU A 69 -49.58 -2.36 -10.37
N HIS A 70 -48.43 -1.69 -10.42
CA HIS A 70 -48.15 -0.71 -11.49
C HIS A 70 -47.95 -1.35 -12.87
N GLU A 71 -47.41 -2.58 -12.94
CA GLU A 71 -47.31 -3.35 -14.18
C GLU A 71 -48.72 -3.74 -14.69
N ALA A 72 -49.62 -4.21 -13.81
CA ALA A 72 -51.02 -4.48 -14.16
C ALA A 72 -51.80 -3.21 -14.57
N ILE A 73 -51.56 -2.07 -13.90
CA ILE A 73 -52.07 -0.76 -14.33
C ILE A 73 -51.54 -0.41 -15.73
N GLY A 74 -50.26 -0.69 -16.02
CA GLY A 74 -49.65 -0.48 -17.32
C GLY A 74 -50.28 -1.33 -18.43
N GLU A 75 -50.46 -2.62 -18.21
CA GLU A 75 -51.15 -3.52 -19.17
C GLU A 75 -52.59 -3.07 -19.45
N ALA A 76 -53.31 -2.62 -18.42
CA ALA A 76 -54.68 -2.15 -18.53
C ALA A 76 -54.79 -0.84 -19.35
N ASN A 77 -53.88 0.12 -19.15
CA ASN A 77 -53.81 1.33 -19.98
C ASN A 77 -53.42 0.98 -21.42
N GLY A 78 -52.40 0.15 -21.64
CA GLY A 78 -51.98 -0.26 -22.99
C GLY A 78 -53.08 -0.99 -23.78
N THR A 79 -53.96 -1.71 -23.08
CA THR A 79 -55.15 -2.34 -23.67
C THR A 79 -56.18 -1.28 -24.12
N LEU A 80 -56.38 -0.22 -23.32
CA LEU A 80 -57.22 0.92 -23.71
C LEU A 80 -56.63 1.73 -24.88
N ASP A 81 -55.30 1.86 -24.98
CA ASP A 81 -54.67 2.57 -26.09
C ASP A 81 -54.79 1.82 -27.43
N ILE A 82 -54.78 0.48 -27.41
CA ILE A 82 -54.79 -0.35 -28.62
C ILE A 82 -56.22 -0.67 -29.11
N TYR A 83 -57.15 -1.00 -28.21
CA TYR A 83 -58.46 -1.57 -28.59
C TYR A 83 -59.59 -0.52 -28.53
N ILE A 84 -59.63 0.32 -29.56
CA ILE A 84 -60.55 1.46 -29.69
C ILE A 84 -62.03 1.05 -29.78
N ASN A 85 -62.34 -0.14 -30.31
CA ASN A 85 -63.70 -0.63 -30.57
C ASN A 85 -64.02 -1.88 -29.74
N GLU A 86 -65.02 -1.78 -28.87
CA GLU A 86 -65.41 -2.84 -27.89
C GLU A 86 -65.95 -4.13 -28.56
N THR A 87 -66.30 -4.08 -29.84
CA THR A 87 -66.88 -5.21 -30.59
C THR A 87 -65.88 -6.04 -31.39
N GLU A 88 -64.64 -5.58 -31.59
CA GLU A 88 -63.68 -6.24 -32.51
C GLU A 88 -62.71 -7.22 -31.84
N ASN A 89 -62.58 -7.21 -30.51
CA ASN A 89 -61.70 -8.17 -29.80
C ASN A 89 -62.24 -8.52 -28.40
N PHE A 90 -63.34 -9.27 -28.38
CA PHE A 90 -64.32 -9.47 -27.30
C PHE A 90 -63.80 -9.81 -25.88
N ASN A 91 -62.59 -10.35 -25.73
CA ASN A 91 -62.05 -10.79 -24.43
C ASN A 91 -61.01 -9.83 -23.80
N VAL A 92 -60.33 -8.99 -24.58
CA VAL A 92 -59.06 -8.38 -24.12
C VAL A 92 -59.27 -7.32 -23.02
N LEU A 93 -60.36 -6.54 -23.11
CA LEU A 93 -60.74 -5.59 -22.04
C LEU A 93 -61.11 -6.30 -20.74
N THR A 94 -61.74 -7.48 -20.82
CA THR A 94 -62.10 -8.31 -19.68
C THR A 94 -60.86 -8.91 -19.02
N GLU A 95 -59.94 -9.50 -19.79
CA GLU A 95 -58.66 -10.03 -19.27
C GLU A 95 -57.84 -8.95 -18.55
N ALA A 96 -57.77 -7.73 -19.12
CA ALA A 96 -57.09 -6.60 -18.49
C ALA A 96 -57.76 -6.16 -17.16
N TYR A 97 -59.10 -6.18 -17.11
CA TYR A 97 -59.87 -5.86 -15.91
C TYR A 97 -59.68 -6.90 -14.80
N GLU A 98 -59.72 -8.18 -15.14
CA GLU A 98 -59.52 -9.29 -14.19
C GLU A 98 -58.08 -9.30 -13.63
N ARG A 99 -57.06 -9.12 -14.47
CA ARG A 99 -55.66 -8.98 -14.04
C ARG A 99 -55.46 -7.81 -13.08
N LEU A 100 -56.01 -6.64 -13.41
CA LEU A 100 -55.88 -5.46 -12.57
C LEU A 100 -56.62 -5.63 -11.23
N THR A 101 -57.81 -6.25 -11.23
CA THR A 101 -58.55 -6.57 -10.01
C THR A 101 -57.73 -7.52 -9.12
N ALA A 102 -57.20 -8.61 -9.68
CA ALA A 102 -56.36 -9.56 -8.95
C ALA A 102 -55.08 -8.93 -8.38
N ALA A 103 -54.43 -8.04 -9.14
CA ALA A 103 -53.26 -7.30 -8.67
C ALA A 103 -53.61 -6.32 -7.53
N MET A 104 -54.75 -5.63 -7.60
CA MET A 104 -55.24 -4.76 -6.52
C MET A 104 -55.53 -5.55 -5.24
N ASP A 105 -56.14 -6.74 -5.35
CA ASP A 105 -56.49 -7.54 -4.18
C ASP A 105 -55.29 -8.26 -3.57
N LEU A 106 -54.32 -8.70 -4.38
CA LEU A 106 -53.02 -9.19 -3.91
C LEU A 106 -52.23 -8.09 -3.18
N PHE A 107 -52.27 -6.85 -3.69
CA PHE A 107 -51.62 -5.70 -3.05
C PHE A 107 -52.23 -5.38 -1.68
N LYS A 108 -53.56 -5.43 -1.53
CA LYS A 108 -54.25 -5.30 -0.23
C LYS A 108 -53.89 -6.42 0.75
N GLN A 109 -53.74 -7.65 0.24
CA GLN A 109 -53.43 -8.85 1.02
C GLN A 109 -51.93 -9.01 1.34
N THR A 110 -51.04 -8.17 0.78
CA THR A 110 -49.63 -8.19 1.17
C THR A 110 -49.45 -7.50 2.53
N ASP A 111 -48.72 -8.12 3.45
CA ASP A 111 -48.30 -7.49 4.71
C ASP A 111 -47.40 -6.24 4.50
N ASP A 112 -47.23 -5.44 5.54
CA ASP A 112 -46.38 -4.24 5.51
C ASP A 112 -44.89 -4.58 5.66
N GLU A 113 -44.03 -3.84 4.94
CA GLU A 113 -42.58 -3.97 4.98
C GLU A 113 -41.96 -3.17 6.14
N LEU A 114 -41.05 -3.79 6.88
CA LEU A 114 -40.33 -3.17 8.00
C LEU A 114 -39.17 -2.30 7.51
N VAL A 115 -38.86 -1.24 8.26
CA VAL A 115 -37.78 -0.30 7.94
C VAL A 115 -36.38 -0.91 8.16
N ASN A 116 -35.39 -0.58 7.31
CA ASN A 116 -34.04 -1.12 7.47
C ASN A 116 -33.24 -0.33 8.52
N ILE A 117 -33.16 -0.90 9.73
CA ILE A 117 -32.46 -0.32 10.89
C ILE A 117 -30.98 -0.74 11.01
N GLU A 118 -30.44 -1.56 10.10
CA GLU A 118 -29.13 -2.19 10.30
C GLU A 118 -27.97 -1.18 10.23
N ILE A 119 -28.07 -0.16 9.35
CA ILE A 119 -27.12 0.96 9.29
C ILE A 119 -27.11 1.74 10.62
N LEU A 120 -28.27 1.90 11.26
CA LEU A 120 -28.41 2.62 12.53
C LEU A 120 -27.79 1.84 13.70
N LYS A 121 -28.06 0.52 13.81
CA LYS A 121 -27.41 -0.36 14.81
C LYS A 121 -25.88 -0.31 14.70
N ASN A 122 -25.35 -0.44 13.48
CA ASN A 122 -23.90 -0.39 13.27
C ASN A 122 -23.33 1.00 13.61
N ARG A 123 -24.07 2.09 13.41
CA ARG A 123 -23.64 3.43 13.85
C ARG A 123 -23.68 3.60 15.39
N ILE A 124 -24.66 3.01 16.08
CA ILE A 124 -24.74 2.94 17.56
C ILE A 124 -23.51 2.21 18.14
N ALA A 125 -23.16 1.04 17.60
CA ALA A 125 -21.99 0.27 18.04
C ALA A 125 -20.68 1.07 17.91
N ASN A 126 -20.49 1.75 16.78
CA ASN A 126 -19.32 2.61 16.56
C ASN A 126 -19.29 3.82 17.52
N ALA A 127 -20.43 4.43 17.82
CA ALA A 127 -20.51 5.56 18.75
C ALA A 127 -20.17 5.18 20.19
N ASN A 128 -20.64 4.01 20.65
CA ASN A 128 -20.29 3.46 21.96
C ASN A 128 -18.78 3.16 22.07
N SER A 129 -18.16 2.56 21.05
CA SER A 129 -16.71 2.28 21.09
C SER A 129 -15.85 3.56 21.11
N LEU A 130 -16.29 4.66 20.48
CA LEU A 130 -15.58 5.94 20.57
C LEU A 130 -15.57 6.53 21.99
N LEU A 131 -16.61 6.30 22.81
CA LEU A 131 -16.63 6.76 24.20
C LEU A 131 -15.59 6.03 25.06
N GLU A 132 -15.40 4.73 24.84
CA GLU A 132 -14.42 3.89 25.54
C GLU A 132 -12.98 4.29 25.16
N GLN A 133 -12.72 4.48 23.87
CA GLN A 133 -11.38 4.77 23.34
C GLN A 133 -10.86 6.18 23.69
N ASN A 134 -11.70 7.11 24.16
CA ASN A 134 -11.36 8.52 24.38
C ASN A 134 -11.50 9.00 25.84
N PRO A 135 -10.76 8.40 26.80
CA PRO A 135 -10.94 8.69 28.23
C PRO A 135 -10.58 10.12 28.65
N LYS A 136 -9.87 10.91 27.83
CA LYS A 136 -9.41 12.27 28.18
C LYS A 136 -10.34 13.43 27.78
N LYS A 137 -11.44 13.19 27.06
CA LYS A 137 -12.42 14.24 26.71
C LYS A 137 -13.20 14.75 27.93
N LEU A 138 -13.63 16.02 27.88
CA LEU A 138 -14.38 16.69 28.95
C LEU A 138 -15.68 15.92 29.30
N PRO A 139 -16.11 15.92 30.58
CA PRO A 139 -17.33 15.24 31.00
C PRO A 139 -18.58 15.70 30.24
N THR A 140 -18.70 17.00 29.94
CA THR A 140 -19.83 17.56 29.18
C THR A 140 -19.97 16.93 27.79
N GLU A 141 -18.87 16.76 27.08
CA GLU A 141 -18.87 16.24 25.70
C GLU A 141 -19.13 14.73 25.67
N LYS A 142 -18.65 13.99 26.68
CA LYS A 142 -19.02 12.58 26.88
C LYS A 142 -20.51 12.42 27.16
N THR A 143 -21.09 13.25 28.05
CA THR A 143 -22.51 13.20 28.38
C THR A 143 -23.39 13.57 27.18
N LYS A 144 -23.01 14.57 26.36
CA LYS A 144 -23.72 14.89 25.10
C LYS A 144 -23.84 13.67 24.18
N LEU A 145 -22.71 13.02 23.86
CA LEU A 145 -22.71 11.86 22.96
C LEU A 145 -23.46 10.67 23.57
N LYS A 146 -23.27 10.39 24.88
CA LYS A 146 -23.97 9.28 25.56
C LYS A 146 -25.50 9.48 25.59
N ASN A 147 -25.98 10.68 25.86
CA ASN A 147 -27.43 10.95 25.90
C ASN A 147 -28.08 10.73 24.53
N LEU A 148 -27.42 11.16 23.45
CA LEU A 148 -27.92 10.97 22.08
C LEU A 148 -27.94 9.49 21.67
N ILE A 149 -26.94 8.70 22.09
CA ILE A 149 -26.94 7.24 21.88
C ILE A 149 -28.20 6.62 22.49
N THR A 150 -28.52 6.91 23.75
CA THR A 150 -29.71 6.36 24.43
C THR A 150 -31.04 6.85 23.84
N GLU A 151 -31.12 8.10 23.35
CA GLU A 151 -32.27 8.59 22.59
C GLU A 151 -32.49 7.77 21.32
N ILE A 152 -31.42 7.52 20.56
CA ILE A 152 -31.45 6.80 19.29
C ILE A 152 -31.69 5.29 19.49
N GLU A 153 -31.14 4.68 20.53
CA GLU A 153 -31.44 3.29 20.93
C GLU A 153 -32.95 3.12 21.26
N THR A 154 -33.61 4.15 21.78
CA THR A 154 -35.06 4.19 22.05
C THR A 154 -35.91 4.35 20.78
N VAL A 155 -35.31 4.79 19.67
CA VAL A 155 -35.93 4.77 18.33
C VAL A 155 -35.69 3.42 17.65
N ALA A 156 -34.45 2.93 17.65
CA ALA A 156 -34.04 1.68 16.99
C ALA A 156 -34.67 0.40 17.59
N SER A 157 -35.22 0.48 18.81
CA SER A 157 -35.92 -0.60 19.50
C SER A 157 -37.44 -0.64 19.22
N LYS A 158 -37.99 0.31 18.46
CA LYS A 158 -39.40 0.32 18.04
C LYS A 158 -39.53 -0.29 16.64
N THR A 159 -40.47 -1.21 16.47
CA THR A 159 -40.84 -1.72 15.15
C THR A 159 -41.48 -0.60 14.33
N SER A 160 -40.76 -0.15 13.30
CA SER A 160 -41.16 0.93 12.40
C SER A 160 -41.37 0.42 10.98
N LEU A 161 -42.32 1.01 10.27
CA LEU A 161 -42.71 0.61 8.92
C LEU A 161 -41.86 1.36 7.89
N ARG A 162 -41.78 0.86 6.66
CA ARG A 162 -40.93 1.42 5.59
C ARG A 162 -41.07 2.94 5.38
N LYS A 163 -42.25 3.52 5.61
CA LYS A 163 -42.51 4.98 5.60
C LYS A 163 -41.65 5.79 6.58
N ASP A 164 -41.15 5.18 7.64
CA ASP A 164 -40.39 5.83 8.72
C ASP A 164 -38.87 5.92 8.40
N GLN A 165 -38.41 5.47 7.23
CA GLN A 165 -36.99 5.44 6.84
C GLN A 165 -36.29 6.81 6.94
N GLY A 166 -37.01 7.91 6.68
CA GLY A 166 -36.46 9.27 6.85
C GLY A 166 -36.01 9.57 8.29
N LEU A 167 -36.75 9.08 9.29
CA LEU A 167 -36.40 9.23 10.71
C LEU A 167 -35.19 8.36 11.08
N ILE A 168 -35.05 7.17 10.49
CA ILE A 168 -33.86 6.33 10.67
C ILE A 168 -32.62 7.05 10.12
N ASN A 169 -32.70 7.58 8.90
CA ASN A 169 -31.59 8.28 8.25
C ASN A 169 -31.19 9.57 8.99
N GLU A 170 -32.17 10.35 9.49
CA GLU A 170 -31.92 11.54 10.32
C GLU A 170 -31.12 11.18 11.59
N ASN A 171 -31.46 10.07 12.26
CA ASN A 171 -30.77 9.63 13.46
C ASN A 171 -29.36 9.07 13.17
N VAL A 172 -29.15 8.40 12.02
CA VAL A 172 -27.78 8.04 11.56
C VAL A 172 -26.93 9.31 11.43
N PHE A 173 -27.45 10.36 10.80
CA PHE A 173 -26.72 11.62 10.59
C PHE A 173 -26.47 12.39 11.90
N LYS A 174 -27.45 12.47 12.81
CA LYS A 174 -27.27 13.05 14.16
C LYS A 174 -26.11 12.38 14.89
N LEU A 175 -26.07 11.04 14.87
CA LEU A 175 -25.05 10.28 15.58
C LEU A 175 -23.67 10.43 14.95
N GLN A 176 -23.55 10.35 13.61
CA GLN A 176 -22.32 10.69 12.89
C GLN A 176 -21.78 12.08 13.28
N THR A 177 -22.66 13.09 13.26
CA THR A 177 -22.31 14.48 13.60
C THR A 177 -21.83 14.60 15.05
N ALA A 178 -22.51 13.96 16.00
CA ALA A 178 -22.11 13.96 17.40
C ALA A 178 -20.78 13.23 17.66
N MET A 179 -20.51 12.11 16.97
CA MET A 179 -19.22 11.41 17.00
C MET A 179 -18.07 12.31 16.51
N LEU A 180 -18.27 13.03 15.41
CA LEU A 180 -17.28 13.97 14.87
C LEU A 180 -17.08 15.20 15.78
N GLY A 181 -18.15 15.77 16.32
CA GLY A 181 -18.07 16.87 17.29
C GLY A 181 -17.36 16.46 18.58
N PHE A 182 -17.65 15.26 19.10
CA PHE A 182 -16.96 14.67 20.25
C PHE A 182 -15.46 14.51 20.01
N LEU A 183 -15.05 14.06 18.83
CA LEU A 183 -13.63 13.95 18.46
C LEU A 183 -12.96 15.32 18.29
N ASN A 184 -13.61 16.27 17.59
CA ASN A 184 -13.02 17.56 17.22
C ASN A 184 -13.06 18.65 18.31
N SER A 185 -13.86 18.50 19.36
CA SER A 185 -14.05 19.54 20.39
C SER A 185 -12.78 20.00 21.11
N THR A 186 -12.63 21.32 21.20
CA THR A 186 -11.69 22.07 22.07
C THR A 186 -12.48 22.92 23.08
N ASN A 187 -11.81 23.69 23.95
CA ASN A 187 -12.40 24.18 25.21
C ASN A 187 -12.79 25.69 25.21
N GLU A 188 -13.26 26.30 24.10
CA GLU A 188 -13.43 27.78 23.96
C GLU A 188 -14.74 28.26 23.24
N PHE A 189 -15.03 29.59 23.29
CA PHE A 189 -16.34 30.22 22.97
C PHE A 189 -16.45 31.01 21.63
N ALA A 190 -17.66 31.36 21.17
CA ALA A 190 -17.99 31.95 19.84
C ALA A 190 -18.17 33.50 19.75
N ASP A 191 -18.23 34.05 18.52
CA ASP A 191 -18.49 35.47 18.21
C ASP A 191 -19.94 35.75 17.76
N TYR A 192 -20.45 36.93 18.13
CA TYR A 192 -21.83 37.40 17.99
C TYR A 192 -21.98 38.75 17.26
N THR A 193 -20.90 39.29 16.69
CA THR A 193 -20.85 40.71 16.27
C THR A 193 -21.86 41.06 15.16
N GLN A 194 -22.03 40.23 14.12
CA GLN A 194 -22.92 40.57 12.99
C GLN A 194 -24.42 40.51 13.33
N LEU A 195 -24.85 39.52 14.13
CA LEU A 195 -26.27 39.32 14.49
C LEU A 195 -26.84 40.53 15.25
N LYS A 196 -26.02 41.17 16.09
CA LYS A 196 -26.37 42.42 16.81
C LYS A 196 -26.67 43.57 15.85
N ASN A 197 -25.95 43.67 14.73
CA ASN A 197 -26.16 44.73 13.73
C ASN A 197 -27.43 44.51 12.88
N ALA A 198 -27.77 43.25 12.55
CA ALA A 198 -28.99 42.95 11.78
C ALA A 198 -30.27 43.22 12.58
N LEU A 199 -30.27 42.94 13.90
CA LEU A 199 -31.38 43.27 14.80
C LEU A 199 -31.71 44.78 14.81
N ASN A 200 -30.70 45.64 14.69
CA ASN A 200 -30.90 47.08 14.58
C ASN A 200 -31.56 47.47 13.25
N LYS A 201 -31.14 46.88 12.12
CA LYS A 201 -31.72 47.16 10.79
C LYS A 201 -33.20 46.74 10.67
N ALA A 202 -33.55 45.54 11.15
CA ALA A 202 -34.93 45.06 11.08
C ALA A 202 -35.89 45.90 11.95
N SER A 203 -35.37 46.50 13.03
CA SER A 203 -36.14 47.43 13.87
C SER A 203 -36.46 48.75 13.15
N GLN A 204 -35.63 49.18 12.20
CA GLN A 204 -35.85 50.40 11.40
C GLN A 204 -36.88 50.18 10.27
N ALA A 205 -36.79 49.07 9.53
CA ALA A 205 -37.65 48.82 8.36
C ALA A 205 -39.16 48.78 8.67
N LEU A 206 -39.53 48.48 9.93
CA LEU A 206 -40.92 48.51 10.43
C LEU A 206 -41.44 49.94 10.68
N ILE A 207 -40.56 50.93 10.82
CA ILE A 207 -40.89 52.35 10.96
C ILE A 207 -41.15 52.95 9.57
N ASP A 208 -40.32 52.60 8.59
CA ASP A 208 -40.26 53.26 7.28
C ASP A 208 -41.44 52.91 6.35
N TYR A 209 -42.05 51.73 6.50
CA TYR A 209 -43.08 51.20 5.58
C TYR A 209 -44.37 50.73 6.28
N PRO A 210 -45.21 51.62 6.84
CA PRO A 210 -46.29 51.24 7.77
C PRO A 210 -47.61 50.73 7.14
N LYS A 211 -47.71 50.58 5.80
CA LYS A 211 -49.01 50.36 5.11
C LYS A 211 -49.01 49.34 3.94
N LYS A 212 -48.27 48.24 4.03
CA LYS A 212 -48.48 47.07 3.15
C LYS A 212 -49.03 45.85 3.90
N ASP A 213 -49.27 44.76 3.17
CA ASP A 213 -49.98 43.55 3.61
C ASP A 213 -49.72 43.09 5.06
N LEU A 214 -50.81 42.80 5.76
CA LEU A 214 -50.82 42.51 7.19
C LEU A 214 -50.11 41.19 7.54
N ARG A 215 -50.11 40.19 6.64
CA ARG A 215 -49.42 38.91 6.88
C ARG A 215 -47.90 39.10 6.77
N ALA A 216 -47.45 39.82 5.75
CA ALA A 216 -46.02 40.07 5.55
C ALA A 216 -45.42 41.01 6.62
N ALA A 217 -46.16 42.03 7.10
CA ALA A 217 -45.76 42.82 8.26
C ALA A 217 -45.63 41.98 9.56
N THR A 218 -46.51 40.99 9.73
CA THR A 218 -46.49 40.05 10.86
C THR A 218 -45.26 39.11 10.82
N GLY A 219 -44.74 38.82 9.62
CA GLY A 219 -43.56 37.97 9.43
C GLY A 219 -42.27 38.58 10.01
N LEU A 220 -42.02 39.87 9.74
CA LEU A 220 -40.78 40.55 10.12
C LEU A 220 -40.61 40.68 11.65
N ASN A 221 -41.67 41.06 12.36
CA ASN A 221 -41.65 41.18 13.83
C ASN A 221 -41.24 39.86 14.54
N ARG A 222 -41.67 38.71 14.01
CA ARG A 222 -41.37 37.39 14.59
C ARG A 222 -39.87 37.07 14.52
N ALA A 223 -39.17 37.49 13.48
CA ALA A 223 -37.74 37.20 13.30
C ALA A 223 -36.84 37.96 14.30
N ILE A 224 -37.23 39.17 14.72
CA ILE A 224 -36.46 40.00 15.67
C ILE A 224 -36.38 39.34 17.05
N VAL A 225 -37.46 38.67 17.49
CA VAL A 225 -37.53 37.99 18.80
C VAL A 225 -36.57 36.80 18.88
N GLU A 226 -36.53 35.97 17.83
CA GLU A 226 -35.65 34.79 17.81
C GLU A 226 -34.17 35.16 17.75
N GLY A 227 -33.80 36.21 17.00
CA GLY A 227 -32.42 36.70 16.95
C GLY A 227 -31.87 37.13 18.31
N LYS A 228 -32.71 37.71 19.19
CA LYS A 228 -32.31 38.06 20.57
C LYS A 228 -32.09 36.84 21.46
N LYS A 229 -32.83 35.75 21.27
CA LYS A 229 -32.67 34.50 22.06
C LYS A 229 -31.33 33.80 21.80
N VAL A 230 -30.79 33.89 20.57
CA VAL A 230 -29.52 33.26 20.18
C VAL A 230 -28.32 33.89 20.90
N VAL A 231 -28.34 35.20 21.13
CA VAL A 231 -27.28 35.94 21.85
C VAL A 231 -27.16 35.48 23.32
N ASN A 232 -28.28 35.19 23.97
CA ASN A 232 -28.31 34.87 25.40
C ASN A 232 -27.84 33.44 25.75
N LYS A 233 -27.50 32.61 24.76
CA LYS A 233 -27.15 31.19 24.97
C LYS A 233 -25.66 30.87 25.11
N GLN A 234 -24.76 31.85 24.86
CA GLN A 234 -23.30 31.71 25.02
C GLN A 234 -22.72 30.44 24.38
N TYR A 235 -22.95 30.32 23.07
CA TYR A 235 -22.53 29.21 22.22
C TYR A 235 -20.99 29.10 22.06
N THR A 236 -20.50 27.91 21.68
CA THR A 236 -19.06 27.63 21.52
C THR A 236 -18.60 27.75 20.07
N THR A 237 -17.29 27.75 19.80
CA THR A 237 -16.74 27.90 18.42
C THR A 237 -17.28 26.89 17.41
N ALA A 238 -17.79 25.74 17.86
CA ALA A 238 -18.44 24.72 17.03
C ALA A 238 -19.87 25.10 16.57
N ASP A 239 -20.53 26.05 17.23
CA ASP A 239 -21.93 26.44 17.03
C ASP A 239 -22.08 27.74 16.19
N GLN A 240 -20.98 28.30 15.65
CA GLN A 240 -20.93 29.61 14.99
C GLN A 240 -21.97 29.78 13.87
N ASP A 241 -22.19 28.74 13.05
CA ASP A 241 -23.17 28.69 11.97
C ASP A 241 -24.61 29.03 12.42
N LEU A 242 -24.96 28.75 13.68
CA LEU A 242 -26.29 29.06 14.25
C LEU A 242 -26.50 30.56 14.44
N VAL A 243 -25.44 31.31 14.73
CA VAL A 243 -25.44 32.77 14.87
C VAL A 243 -25.61 33.45 13.49
N GLU A 244 -25.00 32.87 12.46
CA GLU A 244 -25.10 33.34 11.07
C GLU A 244 -26.47 33.00 10.45
N GLN A 245 -26.98 31.79 10.67
CA GLN A 245 -28.34 31.37 10.27
C GLN A 245 -29.43 32.31 10.80
N ALA A 246 -29.33 32.76 12.06
CA ALA A 246 -30.26 33.73 12.63
C ALA A 246 -30.20 35.09 11.92
N THR A 247 -29.02 35.51 11.48
CA THR A 247 -28.78 36.77 10.74
C THR A 247 -29.41 36.73 9.35
N ILE A 248 -29.28 35.61 8.62
CA ILE A 248 -29.83 35.46 7.26
C ILE A 248 -31.37 35.48 7.25
N ARG A 249 -32.00 34.75 8.18
CA ARG A 249 -33.47 34.62 8.25
C ARG A 249 -34.16 35.96 8.51
N LEU A 250 -33.52 36.82 9.29
CA LEU A 250 -34.02 38.17 9.60
C LEU A 250 -34.07 39.07 8.36
N ASN A 251 -33.10 38.96 7.45
CA ASN A 251 -33.05 39.77 6.22
C ASN A 251 -34.15 39.36 5.21
N LYS A 252 -34.36 38.06 4.98
CA LYS A 252 -35.37 37.58 4.00
C LYS A 252 -36.82 37.99 4.33
N ALA A 253 -37.13 38.19 5.61
CA ALA A 253 -38.46 38.65 6.04
C ALA A 253 -38.77 40.10 5.63
N ILE A 254 -37.75 40.89 5.25
CA ILE A 254 -37.90 42.28 4.79
C ILE A 254 -38.34 42.33 3.31
N GLU A 255 -37.81 41.42 2.48
CA GLU A 255 -38.02 41.43 1.02
C GLU A 255 -39.43 40.99 0.58
N ALA A 256 -40.08 40.09 1.34
CA ALA A 256 -41.35 39.46 0.95
C ALA A 256 -42.59 40.39 0.94
N TYR A 257 -42.43 41.66 1.28
CA TYR A 257 -43.50 42.64 1.55
C TYR A 257 -44.10 43.26 0.23
N ILE A 258 -44.46 42.47 -0.83
CA ILE A 258 -44.75 42.98 -2.22
C ILE A 258 -45.95 42.44 -3.11
N ASN A 259 -45.80 41.51 -4.09
CA ASN A 259 -46.52 41.48 -5.43
C ASN A 259 -47.51 40.31 -5.77
N ALA A 260 -48.43 40.45 -6.77
CA ALA A 260 -49.25 39.36 -7.41
C ALA A 260 -50.02 39.70 -8.76
N GLY A 261 -50.41 38.69 -9.60
CA GLY A 261 -51.47 38.72 -10.67
C GLY A 261 -51.02 38.60 -12.17
N LYS A 262 -51.83 38.18 -13.20
CA LYS A 262 -53.12 37.42 -13.26
C LYS A 262 -53.33 36.44 -14.49
N GLN A 263 -54.16 36.71 -15.54
CA GLN A 263 -54.88 35.66 -16.36
C GLN A 263 -55.42 36.07 -17.80
N LYS A 264 -55.62 35.12 -18.75
CA LYS A 264 -56.38 35.20 -20.06
C LYS A 264 -57.02 33.80 -20.42
N ALA A 265 -58.17 33.74 -21.15
CA ALA A 265 -58.95 32.54 -21.60
C ALA A 265 -58.26 31.59 -22.63
N ASN A 266 -58.43 31.89 -23.93
CA ASN A 266 -57.31 31.86 -24.90
C ASN A 266 -56.81 30.44 -25.32
N VAL A 267 -57.08 29.96 -26.55
CA VAL A 267 -56.39 28.75 -27.08
C VAL A 267 -54.98 29.02 -27.57
N ASP A 268 -54.65 30.27 -27.91
CA ASP A 268 -53.27 30.73 -27.90
C ASP A 268 -52.63 30.57 -26.50
N THR A 269 -53.36 30.28 -25.40
CA THR A 269 -52.80 29.72 -24.16
C THR A 269 -52.37 28.28 -24.39
N LEU A 270 -53.27 27.39 -24.84
CA LEU A 270 -53.00 25.94 -24.95
C LEU A 270 -51.96 25.63 -26.03
N GLN A 271 -52.05 26.30 -27.17
CA GLN A 271 -51.15 26.19 -28.31
C GLN A 271 -49.75 26.69 -27.97
N GLN A 272 -49.66 27.88 -27.37
CA GLN A 272 -48.39 28.35 -26.82
C GLN A 272 -47.93 27.46 -25.65
N LEU A 273 -48.84 26.90 -24.84
CA LEU A 273 -48.50 25.97 -23.76
C LEU A 273 -47.79 24.75 -24.30
N VAL A 274 -48.35 24.06 -25.30
CA VAL A 274 -47.76 22.85 -25.88
C VAL A 274 -46.43 23.17 -26.56
N ILE A 275 -46.38 24.26 -27.33
CA ILE A 275 -45.15 24.75 -27.95
C ILE A 275 -44.09 25.09 -26.88
N ASP A 276 -44.48 25.61 -25.72
CA ASP A 276 -43.57 25.88 -24.60
C ASP A 276 -43.28 24.64 -23.76
N ALA A 277 -44.16 23.64 -23.75
CA ALA A 277 -43.97 22.35 -23.09
C ALA A 277 -42.97 21.47 -23.83
N GLN A 278 -42.99 21.52 -25.16
CA GLN A 278 -41.97 20.93 -26.02
C GLN A 278 -40.61 21.63 -25.87
N LYS A 279 -40.58 22.87 -25.34
CA LYS A 279 -39.37 23.57 -24.90
C LYS A 279 -39.00 23.33 -23.43
N ILE A 280 -39.91 22.79 -22.60
CA ILE A 280 -39.53 22.32 -21.25
C ILE A 280 -38.58 21.16 -21.45
N SER A 281 -37.33 21.32 -21.02
CA SER A 281 -36.40 20.22 -20.84
C SER A 281 -36.72 19.43 -19.55
N GLN A 282 -36.26 18.18 -19.48
CA GLN A 282 -36.32 17.39 -18.24
C GLN A 282 -35.67 18.12 -17.05
N ASP A 283 -34.72 19.01 -17.33
CA ASP A 283 -33.90 19.72 -16.34
C ASP A 283 -33.28 18.74 -15.33
N LEU A 284 -33.72 18.85 -14.08
CA LEU A 284 -33.31 18.04 -12.95
C LEU A 284 -34.54 17.44 -12.25
N LYS A 285 -35.63 17.23 -13.00
CA LYS A 285 -36.91 16.75 -12.45
C LYS A 285 -36.97 15.21 -12.49
N PRO A 286 -37.72 14.57 -11.57
CA PRO A 286 -37.80 13.12 -11.49
C PRO A 286 -38.19 12.49 -12.82
N LYS A 287 -37.47 11.44 -13.21
CA LYS A 287 -37.67 10.75 -14.49
C LYS A 287 -39.10 10.23 -14.67
N SER A 288 -39.75 9.77 -13.60
CA SER A 288 -41.16 9.38 -13.57
C SER A 288 -42.09 10.54 -13.93
N SER A 289 -41.91 11.71 -13.31
CA SER A 289 -42.69 12.92 -13.58
C SER A 289 -42.46 13.47 -14.99
N TRP A 290 -41.24 13.34 -15.53
CA TRP A 290 -40.91 13.78 -16.89
C TRP A 290 -41.62 12.93 -17.95
N ILE A 291 -41.67 11.60 -17.76
CA ILE A 291 -42.47 10.71 -18.60
C ILE A 291 -43.95 11.12 -18.53
N GLY A 292 -44.48 11.38 -17.33
CA GLY A 292 -45.85 11.88 -17.14
C GLY A 292 -46.15 13.19 -17.88
N LEU A 293 -45.22 14.16 -17.86
CA LEU A 293 -45.35 15.38 -18.65
C LEU A 293 -45.33 15.08 -20.15
N GLN A 294 -44.35 14.34 -20.66
CA GLN A 294 -44.22 14.07 -22.10
C GLN A 294 -45.48 13.39 -22.67
N THR A 295 -46.07 12.44 -21.95
CA THR A 295 -47.36 11.83 -22.33
C THR A 295 -48.49 12.87 -22.39
N LYS A 296 -48.57 13.81 -21.42
CA LYS A 296 -49.60 14.85 -21.42
C LYS A 296 -49.38 15.90 -22.52
N ILE A 297 -48.13 16.21 -22.87
CA ILE A 297 -47.79 17.09 -24.00
C ILE A 297 -48.31 16.50 -25.31
N MET A 298 -48.09 15.21 -25.54
CA MET A 298 -48.58 14.52 -26.74
C MET A 298 -50.11 14.55 -26.84
N HIS A 299 -50.81 14.31 -25.72
CA HIS A 299 -52.27 14.39 -25.65
C HIS A 299 -52.79 15.81 -25.94
N ALA A 300 -52.20 16.82 -25.30
CA ALA A 300 -52.61 18.20 -25.44
C ALA A 300 -52.24 18.81 -26.81
N GLN A 301 -51.15 18.38 -27.46
CA GLN A 301 -50.84 18.74 -28.86
C GLN A 301 -52.00 18.33 -29.79
N GLY A 302 -52.53 17.12 -29.61
CA GLY A 302 -53.72 16.65 -30.35
C GLY A 302 -55.01 17.44 -30.06
N ILE A 303 -55.04 18.26 -28.99
CA ILE A 303 -56.16 19.17 -28.67
C ILE A 303 -55.85 20.59 -29.17
N VAL A 304 -54.58 21.01 -29.22
CA VAL A 304 -54.12 22.24 -29.86
C VAL A 304 -54.39 22.22 -31.36
N ASP A 305 -54.02 21.13 -32.03
CA ASP A 305 -54.20 20.96 -33.48
C ASP A 305 -55.68 20.76 -33.87
N ALA A 306 -56.59 20.82 -32.89
CA ALA A 306 -58.05 20.81 -33.04
C ALA A 306 -58.70 22.19 -32.75
N GLU A 307 -57.90 23.25 -32.58
CA GLU A 307 -58.29 24.68 -32.40
C GLU A 307 -59.60 24.95 -31.62
N PRO A 308 -59.63 24.69 -30.30
CA PRO A 308 -60.88 24.68 -29.54
C PRO A 308 -61.38 26.07 -29.06
N THR A 309 -62.61 26.17 -28.53
CA THR A 309 -63.40 27.42 -28.39
C THR A 309 -63.64 27.93 -26.94
N PHE A 310 -64.07 29.19 -26.74
CA PHE A 310 -64.29 29.75 -25.37
C PHE A 310 -65.44 29.08 -24.59
N ASP A 311 -66.44 28.50 -25.24
CA ASP A 311 -67.44 27.62 -24.62
C ASP A 311 -66.81 26.28 -24.18
N GLN A 312 -65.92 25.75 -25.02
CA GLN A 312 -64.99 24.72 -24.62
C GLN A 312 -63.95 25.22 -23.62
N GLN A 313 -63.89 26.49 -23.14
CA GLN A 313 -63.00 26.84 -22.00
C GLN A 313 -63.28 25.91 -20.81
N SER A 314 -64.49 25.41 -20.56
CA SER A 314 -64.68 24.43 -19.47
C SER A 314 -63.87 23.12 -19.64
N LYS A 315 -63.35 22.83 -20.84
CA LYS A 315 -62.50 21.67 -21.19
C LYS A 315 -61.12 22.04 -21.75
N ILE A 316 -60.95 23.27 -22.25
CA ILE A 316 -59.68 23.89 -22.62
C ILE A 316 -59.10 24.52 -21.39
N ASP A 317 -59.78 25.41 -20.66
CA ASP A 317 -59.37 25.69 -19.28
C ASP A 317 -59.35 24.41 -18.44
N GLN A 318 -59.89 23.24 -18.82
CA GLN A 318 -59.51 21.97 -18.17
C GLN A 318 -58.25 21.31 -18.76
N GLU A 319 -57.98 21.34 -20.07
CA GLU A 319 -56.76 20.76 -20.67
C GLU A 319 -55.56 21.70 -20.58
N VAL A 320 -55.74 23.00 -20.76
CA VAL A 320 -54.98 24.09 -20.15
C VAL A 320 -54.95 23.93 -18.64
N GLN A 321 -56.00 23.65 -17.84
CA GLN A 321 -55.73 23.38 -16.40
C GLN A 321 -55.06 22.03 -16.14
N ASP A 322 -54.99 21.08 -17.07
CA ASP A 322 -54.44 19.74 -16.84
C ASP A 322 -53.05 19.57 -17.44
N LEU A 323 -52.74 20.27 -18.52
CA LEU A 323 -51.41 20.50 -19.07
C LEU A 323 -50.79 21.75 -18.43
N GLN A 324 -51.51 22.82 -18.06
CA GLN A 324 -50.97 23.74 -17.05
C GLN A 324 -50.82 22.98 -15.75
N ARG A 325 -51.78 22.21 -15.21
CA ARG A 325 -51.47 21.44 -13.98
C ARG A 325 -50.32 20.48 -14.21
N ILE A 326 -50.16 19.77 -15.32
CA ILE A 326 -49.02 18.85 -15.46
C ILE A 326 -47.71 19.55 -15.84
N MET A 327 -47.69 20.68 -16.55
CA MET A 327 -46.48 21.50 -16.78
C MET A 327 -46.13 22.38 -15.57
N LYS A 328 -47.13 22.88 -14.84
CA LYS A 328 -46.99 23.67 -13.62
C LYS A 328 -46.66 22.75 -12.47
N ASP A 329 -47.27 21.58 -12.36
CA ASP A 329 -46.85 20.56 -11.39
C ASP A 329 -45.52 19.96 -11.84
N PHE A 330 -45.15 19.88 -13.13
CA PHE A 330 -43.78 19.50 -13.52
C PHE A 330 -42.74 20.62 -13.33
N ASN A 331 -43.09 21.89 -13.46
CA ASN A 331 -42.19 23.02 -13.23
C ASN A 331 -42.18 23.50 -11.76
N ASN A 332 -43.23 23.19 -10.98
CA ASN A 332 -43.33 23.35 -9.53
C ASN A 332 -42.98 22.07 -8.77
N ILE A 333 -42.94 20.90 -9.43
CA ILE A 333 -41.95 19.87 -9.14
C ILE A 333 -40.63 20.59 -9.37
N LEU A 334 -40.16 21.14 -8.26
CA LEU A 334 -38.83 21.71 -8.13
C LEU A 334 -37.87 20.69 -8.72
N ASN A 335 -36.84 21.16 -9.41
CA ASN A 335 -35.72 20.32 -9.83
C ASN A 335 -35.25 19.46 -8.65
N GLN A 336 -35.64 18.18 -8.63
CA GLN A 336 -35.26 17.22 -7.61
C GLN A 336 -33.91 16.67 -8.02
N GLU A 337 -32.88 17.50 -7.82
CA GLU A 337 -31.52 17.02 -7.67
C GLU A 337 -31.53 15.85 -6.67
N ALA A 338 -30.78 14.79 -6.96
CA ALA A 338 -30.43 13.83 -5.92
C ALA A 338 -29.79 14.60 -4.74
N ASP A 339 -30.02 14.16 -3.51
CA ASP A 339 -29.42 14.80 -2.35
C ASP A 339 -27.92 14.47 -2.27
N LEU A 340 -27.16 15.23 -3.05
CA LEU A 340 -25.71 15.19 -3.06
C LEU A 340 -25.13 15.84 -1.79
N THR A 341 -25.92 16.30 -0.81
CA THR A 341 -25.40 16.98 0.39
C THR A 341 -24.48 16.08 1.19
N TRP A 342 -24.85 14.81 1.40
CA TRP A 342 -24.02 13.85 2.14
C TRP A 342 -22.74 13.49 1.36
N LEU A 343 -22.85 13.27 0.04
CA LEU A 343 -21.70 13.01 -0.84
C LEU A 343 -20.73 14.21 -0.90
N LYS A 344 -21.25 15.42 -1.12
CA LYS A 344 -20.49 16.69 -1.13
C LYS A 344 -19.87 16.98 0.25
N ALA A 345 -20.51 16.61 1.35
CA ALA A 345 -19.96 16.72 2.69
C ALA A 345 -18.80 15.74 2.92
N ASN A 346 -18.94 14.47 2.54
CA ASN A 346 -17.87 13.48 2.64
C ASN A 346 -16.68 13.84 1.73
N ILE A 347 -16.91 14.33 0.51
CA ILE A 347 -15.87 14.90 -0.36
C ILE A 347 -15.16 16.07 0.34
N LYS A 348 -15.90 17.07 0.83
CA LYS A 348 -15.35 18.25 1.51
C LYS A 348 -14.60 17.91 2.81
N MET A 349 -14.94 16.79 3.47
CA MET A 349 -14.21 16.25 4.62
C MET A 349 -12.94 15.52 4.19
N ALA A 350 -13.04 14.60 3.22
CA ALA A 350 -11.94 13.78 2.74
C ALA A 350 -10.85 14.63 2.04
N SER A 351 -11.24 15.56 1.17
CA SER A 351 -10.34 16.50 0.46
C SER A 351 -9.70 17.56 1.38
N LYS A 352 -10.08 17.63 2.67
CA LYS A 352 -9.38 18.41 3.71
C LYS A 352 -8.30 17.61 4.46
N LEU A 353 -8.26 16.29 4.31
CA LEU A 353 -7.21 15.46 4.91
C LEU A 353 -5.89 15.69 4.18
N THR A 354 -4.78 15.39 4.86
CA THR A 354 -3.44 15.46 4.28
C THR A 354 -2.71 14.15 4.55
N GLN A 355 -1.73 13.79 3.71
CA GLN A 355 -1.00 12.53 3.86
C GLN A 355 -0.31 12.38 5.23
N LYS A 356 0.08 13.48 5.88
CA LYS A 356 0.80 13.59 7.18
C LYS A 356 1.09 12.24 7.87
N ASN A 357 2.32 11.76 7.71
CA ASN A 357 2.86 10.51 8.27
C ASN A 357 2.19 9.19 7.84
N LYS A 358 1.10 9.18 7.08
CA LYS A 358 0.50 7.94 6.53
C LYS A 358 1.29 7.40 5.33
N ARG A 359 1.02 6.15 4.96
CA ARG A 359 1.65 5.48 3.81
C ARG A 359 1.05 5.99 2.49
N ASP A 360 1.90 6.15 1.49
CA ASP A 360 1.54 6.63 0.13
C ASP A 360 0.40 5.83 -0.49
N GLN A 361 0.32 4.52 -0.22
CA GLN A 361 -0.71 3.64 -0.76
C GLN A 361 -2.09 3.94 -0.16
N ASP A 362 -2.19 4.19 1.15
CA ASP A 362 -3.47 4.55 1.78
C ASP A 362 -3.92 5.95 1.31
N TRP A 363 -2.97 6.87 1.15
CA TRP A 363 -3.23 8.21 0.60
C TRP A 363 -3.72 8.15 -0.86
N LYS A 364 -3.10 7.32 -1.71
CA LYS A 364 -3.56 7.07 -3.09
C LYS A 364 -4.95 6.44 -3.15
N LEU A 365 -5.26 5.51 -2.25
CA LEU A 365 -6.60 4.90 -2.16
C LEU A 365 -7.65 5.92 -1.73
N LEU A 366 -7.36 6.76 -0.74
CA LEU A 366 -8.23 7.87 -0.35
C LEU A 366 -8.42 8.86 -1.50
N LYS A 367 -7.34 9.30 -2.16
CA LYS A 367 -7.44 10.21 -3.30
C LYS A 367 -8.23 9.60 -4.45
N ALA A 368 -8.04 8.33 -4.79
CA ALA A 368 -8.85 7.66 -5.82
C ALA A 368 -10.35 7.58 -5.47
N ALA A 369 -10.70 7.37 -4.20
CA ALA A 369 -12.09 7.41 -3.75
C ALA A 369 -12.69 8.83 -3.82
N ILE A 370 -11.90 9.85 -3.43
CA ILE A 370 -12.24 11.26 -3.61
C ILE A 370 -12.47 11.58 -5.09
N ASP A 371 -11.51 11.25 -5.96
CA ASP A 371 -11.56 11.57 -7.40
C ASP A 371 -12.75 10.89 -8.10
N GLN A 372 -13.11 9.67 -7.68
CA GLN A 372 -14.33 8.99 -8.15
C GLN A 372 -15.61 9.67 -7.68
N ALA A 373 -15.66 10.13 -6.43
CA ALA A 373 -16.82 10.80 -5.86
C ALA A 373 -17.01 12.22 -6.43
N GLU A 374 -15.91 12.98 -6.54
CA GLU A 374 -15.86 14.30 -7.19
C GLU A 374 -16.36 14.19 -8.65
N LYS A 375 -15.83 13.24 -9.42
CA LYS A 375 -16.28 12.97 -10.81
C LYS A 375 -17.74 12.50 -10.90
N TYR A 376 -18.27 11.80 -9.90
CA TYR A 376 -19.68 11.39 -9.91
C TYR A 376 -20.61 12.62 -9.78
N ILE A 377 -20.26 13.59 -8.92
CA ILE A 377 -21.04 14.82 -8.70
C ILE A 377 -20.80 15.95 -9.70
N GLU A 378 -19.88 15.80 -10.66
CA GLU A 378 -19.76 16.73 -11.81
C GLU A 378 -21.04 16.75 -12.66
N ASN A 379 -21.81 15.65 -12.62
CA ASN A 379 -23.07 15.51 -13.34
C ASN A 379 -24.25 16.08 -12.54
N LYS A 380 -25.20 16.71 -13.24
CA LYS A 380 -26.51 17.08 -12.69
C LYS A 380 -27.36 15.82 -12.53
N LEU A 381 -27.34 15.23 -11.34
CA LEU A 381 -28.03 13.98 -11.00
C LEU A 381 -29.46 14.25 -10.47
N THR A 382 -30.44 13.51 -10.98
CA THR A 382 -31.84 13.53 -10.56
C THR A 382 -32.13 12.54 -9.44
N VAL A 383 -33.20 12.76 -8.66
CA VAL A 383 -33.57 11.95 -7.47
C VAL A 383 -33.72 10.44 -7.73
N ASP A 384 -33.99 10.00 -8.96
CA ASP A 384 -33.98 8.58 -9.35
C ASP A 384 -32.57 7.95 -9.35
N LYS A 385 -31.55 8.70 -8.91
CA LYS A 385 -30.17 8.23 -8.64
C LYS A 385 -29.77 8.22 -7.17
N GLN A 386 -30.70 8.44 -6.23
CA GLN A 386 -30.35 8.53 -4.80
C GLN A 386 -29.62 7.28 -4.27
N ASP A 387 -30.08 6.08 -4.61
CA ASP A 387 -29.44 4.82 -4.15
C ASP A 387 -27.97 4.71 -4.59
N GLU A 388 -27.64 5.19 -5.80
CA GLU A 388 -26.25 5.24 -6.30
C GLU A 388 -25.41 6.32 -5.59
N VAL A 389 -26.02 7.48 -5.28
CA VAL A 389 -25.40 8.56 -4.49
C VAL A 389 -25.08 8.09 -3.08
N ASP A 390 -26.03 7.42 -2.41
CA ASP A 390 -25.87 6.93 -1.04
C ASP A 390 -24.77 5.86 -0.96
N GLN A 391 -24.74 4.91 -1.91
CA GLN A 391 -23.66 3.92 -2.02
C GLN A 391 -22.30 4.60 -2.26
N LYS A 392 -22.20 5.58 -3.18
CA LYS A 392 -20.96 6.34 -3.42
C LYS A 392 -20.52 7.13 -2.19
N THR A 393 -21.44 7.52 -1.34
CA THR A 393 -21.16 8.27 -0.11
C THR A 393 -20.61 7.37 0.99
N GLU A 394 -21.13 6.14 1.14
CA GLU A 394 -20.58 5.15 2.08
C GLU A 394 -19.24 4.56 1.56
N ASP A 395 -19.07 4.35 0.24
CA ASP A 395 -17.77 3.97 -0.37
C ASP A 395 -16.65 4.95 0.05
N LEU A 396 -16.92 6.25 -0.10
CA LEU A 396 -15.99 7.32 0.28
C LEU A 396 -15.82 7.42 1.80
N TRP A 397 -16.90 7.24 2.58
CA TRP A 397 -16.81 7.21 4.04
C TRP A 397 -15.87 6.10 4.53
N GLN A 398 -15.99 4.89 3.99
CA GLN A 398 -15.15 3.75 4.37
C GLN A 398 -13.68 3.97 3.98
N ALA A 399 -13.41 4.53 2.80
CA ALA A 399 -12.04 4.93 2.41
C ALA A 399 -11.46 6.00 3.36
N THR A 400 -12.27 6.98 3.75
CA THR A 400 -11.90 8.07 4.66
C THR A 400 -11.63 7.57 6.07
N LEU A 401 -12.53 6.75 6.63
CA LEU A 401 -12.40 6.13 7.95
C LEU A 401 -11.17 5.22 8.03
N LYS A 402 -10.94 4.42 6.99
CA LYS A 402 -9.74 3.56 6.86
C LYS A 402 -8.46 4.39 6.84
N PHE A 403 -8.40 5.47 6.06
CA PHE A 403 -7.23 6.34 6.02
C PHE A 403 -6.93 6.98 7.38
N ILE A 404 -7.95 7.57 8.03
CA ILE A 404 -7.80 8.23 9.34
C ILE A 404 -7.32 7.24 10.42
N SER A 405 -7.84 6.00 10.42
CA SER A 405 -7.54 4.96 11.42
C SER A 405 -6.22 4.22 11.21
N THR A 406 -5.52 4.38 10.08
CA THR A 406 -4.14 3.85 9.95
C THR A 406 -3.18 4.50 10.95
N ALA A 407 -2.18 3.75 11.42
CA ALA A 407 -1.13 4.31 12.28
C ALA A 407 -0.26 5.34 11.53
N ASP A 408 0.27 6.32 12.27
CA ASP A 408 1.33 7.20 11.77
C ASP A 408 2.66 6.43 11.65
N ARG A 409 3.41 6.67 10.58
CA ARG A 409 4.77 6.12 10.40
C ARG A 409 5.76 6.75 11.38
N ILE A 410 6.65 5.92 11.91
CA ILE A 410 7.74 6.29 12.82
C ILE A 410 8.88 6.91 12.00
N ASN A 411 9.56 7.94 12.51
CA ASN A 411 10.75 8.46 11.85
C ASN A 411 11.96 7.54 12.10
N LEU A 412 12.56 6.99 11.04
CA LEU A 412 13.75 6.14 11.16
C LEU A 412 14.92 6.89 11.80
N ALA A 413 15.04 8.20 11.52
CA ALA A 413 16.09 9.05 12.08
C ALA A 413 15.91 9.37 13.58
N SER A 414 14.75 9.06 14.18
CA SER A 414 14.56 9.09 15.65
C SER A 414 14.85 7.74 16.33
N VAL A 415 15.20 6.70 15.57
CA VAL A 415 15.62 5.38 16.10
C VAL A 415 17.10 5.13 15.82
N ILE A 416 17.56 5.46 14.61
CA ILE A 416 18.98 5.47 14.22
C ILE A 416 19.37 6.92 13.93
N PHE A 417 20.04 7.56 14.88
CA PHE A 417 20.51 8.94 14.75
C PHE A 417 21.41 9.12 13.51
N TYR A 418 21.41 10.34 12.97
CA TYR A 418 22.26 10.71 11.83
C TYR A 418 23.75 10.48 12.16
N LYS A 419 24.48 9.84 11.23
CA LYS A 419 25.88 9.41 11.38
C LYS A 419 26.13 8.51 12.60
N THR A 420 25.21 7.56 12.85
CA THR A 420 25.45 6.48 13.84
C THR A 420 26.63 5.63 13.38
N SER A 421 27.68 5.54 14.20
CA SER A 421 28.79 4.63 13.93
C SER A 421 28.47 3.20 14.37
N LEU A 422 28.85 2.23 13.54
CA LEU A 422 28.85 0.79 13.84
C LEU A 422 30.21 0.32 14.41
N GLY A 423 31.20 1.22 14.49
CA GLY A 423 32.56 0.93 14.95
C GLY A 423 33.44 0.27 13.89
N VAL A 424 34.32 -0.64 14.32
CA VAL A 424 35.23 -1.41 13.45
C VAL A 424 34.51 -2.65 12.92
N LEU A 425 34.62 -2.90 11.60
CA LEU A 425 34.16 -4.11 10.91
C LEU A 425 35.33 -4.90 10.31
N LYS A 426 35.19 -6.22 10.23
CA LYS A 426 36.16 -7.11 9.59
C LYS A 426 36.26 -6.92 8.08
N ASP A 427 35.17 -6.49 7.44
CA ASP A 427 35.03 -6.25 5.99
C ASP A 427 33.88 -5.25 5.73
N ASN A 428 33.73 -4.78 4.50
CA ASN A 428 32.66 -3.86 4.07
C ASN A 428 31.47 -4.55 3.39
N ASN A 429 31.32 -5.88 3.54
CA ASN A 429 30.25 -6.62 2.88
C ASN A 429 28.89 -6.39 3.57
N ILE A 430 27.83 -6.32 2.76
CA ILE A 430 26.45 -6.11 3.24
C ILE A 430 26.02 -7.09 4.37
N PRO A 431 26.37 -8.39 4.35
CA PRO A 431 26.05 -9.29 5.48
C PRO A 431 26.72 -8.90 6.80
N THR A 432 27.99 -8.47 6.79
CA THR A 432 28.73 -8.03 7.98
C THR A 432 28.13 -6.73 8.55
N ILE A 433 27.81 -5.78 7.68
CA ILE A 433 27.14 -4.52 8.06
C ILE A 433 25.76 -4.82 8.67
N LYS A 434 25.00 -5.73 8.05
CA LYS A 434 23.68 -6.19 8.51
C LYS A 434 23.75 -6.84 9.89
N GLU A 435 24.69 -7.75 10.11
CA GLU A 435 24.90 -8.43 11.39
C GLU A 435 25.17 -7.41 12.51
N LYS A 436 26.11 -6.48 12.28
CA LYS A 436 26.44 -5.43 13.25
C LYS A 436 25.26 -4.50 13.53
N LEU A 437 24.57 -4.05 12.48
CA LEU A 437 23.40 -3.17 12.59
C LEU A 437 22.25 -3.84 13.35
N GLN A 438 22.04 -5.15 13.15
CA GLN A 438 21.03 -5.92 13.89
C GLN A 438 21.44 -6.22 15.34
N ALA A 439 22.73 -6.38 15.64
CA ALA A 439 23.21 -6.49 17.02
C ALA A 439 22.99 -5.17 17.80
N GLN A 440 23.21 -4.02 17.14
CA GLN A 440 23.04 -2.69 17.75
C GLN A 440 21.56 -2.25 17.82
N PHE A 441 20.72 -2.62 16.84
CA PHE A 441 19.31 -2.27 16.77
C PHE A 441 18.40 -3.52 16.60
N PRO A 442 18.35 -4.44 17.58
CA PRO A 442 17.73 -5.77 17.42
C PRO A 442 16.23 -5.78 17.13
N LYS A 443 15.52 -4.68 17.42
CA LYS A 443 14.10 -4.50 17.06
C LYS A 443 13.89 -4.27 15.56
N LEU A 444 14.87 -3.71 14.87
CA LEU A 444 14.80 -3.40 13.44
C LEU A 444 15.15 -4.62 12.56
N LYS A 445 14.56 -4.67 11.37
CA LYS A 445 14.70 -5.73 10.38
C LYS A 445 14.74 -5.13 8.96
N GLU A 446 15.75 -5.53 8.19
CA GLU A 446 15.86 -5.19 6.78
C GLU A 446 14.63 -5.71 6.00
N GLY A 447 14.21 -4.97 4.96
CA GLY A 447 13.05 -5.29 4.12
C GLY A 447 11.70 -4.96 4.79
N ARG A 448 11.60 -5.09 6.12
CA ARG A 448 10.41 -4.68 6.90
C ARG A 448 10.47 -3.20 7.30
N ASP A 449 11.59 -2.74 7.86
CA ASP A 449 11.70 -1.41 8.45
C ASP A 449 12.63 -0.47 7.66
N TYR A 450 13.69 -1.02 7.07
CA TYR A 450 14.64 -0.29 6.25
C TYR A 450 15.15 -1.14 5.09
N ILE A 451 15.62 -0.48 4.03
CA ILE A 451 16.48 -1.08 2.99
C ILE A 451 17.86 -0.41 3.02
N MET A 452 18.89 -1.18 2.67
CA MET A 452 20.28 -0.73 2.63
C MET A 452 20.66 -0.23 1.23
N GLY A 453 21.34 0.91 1.16
CA GLY A 453 21.97 1.43 -0.06
C GLY A 453 23.33 0.79 -0.33
N GLN A 454 24.10 1.40 -1.22
CA GLN A 454 25.49 1.02 -1.46
C GLN A 454 26.42 1.54 -0.35
N VAL A 455 27.64 1.00 -0.29
CA VAL A 455 28.70 1.47 0.60
C VAL A 455 29.52 2.54 -0.12
N GLU A 456 29.63 3.72 0.48
CA GLU A 456 30.31 4.90 -0.08
C GLU A 456 31.30 5.48 0.95
N LEU A 457 32.40 6.10 0.51
CA LEU A 457 33.29 6.83 1.41
C LEU A 457 32.62 8.12 1.88
N PHE A 458 32.62 8.37 3.19
CA PHE A 458 31.98 9.54 3.77
C PHE A 458 32.82 10.80 3.53
N ASN A 459 32.25 11.76 2.81
CA ASN A 459 32.91 13.03 2.46
C ASN A 459 33.29 13.84 3.72
N GLY A 460 34.56 13.75 4.11
CA GLY A 460 35.17 14.56 5.17
C GLY A 460 35.99 13.77 6.16
N THR A 461 35.53 12.58 6.57
CA THR A 461 36.02 11.88 7.78
C THR A 461 36.56 10.45 7.53
N GLY A 462 36.90 10.10 6.29
CA GLY A 462 37.59 8.85 5.93
C GLY A 462 36.80 7.53 6.09
N GLU A 463 35.82 7.50 7.00
CA GLU A 463 34.91 6.39 7.25
C GLU A 463 34.20 5.91 5.98
N PHE A 464 33.88 4.63 5.94
CA PHE A 464 32.85 4.11 5.07
C PHE A 464 31.47 4.47 5.63
N SER A 465 30.50 4.61 4.74
CA SER A 465 29.12 4.95 5.07
C SER A 465 28.14 4.16 4.23
N LEU A 466 26.94 3.97 4.77
CA LEU A 466 25.83 3.34 4.05
C LEU A 466 24.52 4.04 4.40
N LYS A 467 23.73 4.34 3.38
CA LYS A 467 22.41 4.98 3.52
C LYS A 467 21.34 3.94 3.86
N LEU A 468 20.59 4.18 4.93
CA LEU A 468 19.40 3.40 5.29
C LEU A 468 18.15 4.20 4.87
N THR A 469 17.24 3.55 4.15
CA THR A 469 15.97 4.16 3.71
C THR A 469 14.80 3.46 4.40
N GLY A 470 13.99 4.20 5.16
CA GLY A 470 12.83 3.67 5.87
C GLY A 470 11.75 3.15 4.91
N VAL A 471 11.21 1.96 5.22
CA VAL A 471 10.11 1.32 4.47
C VAL A 471 8.97 0.93 5.40
N ASN A 472 7.79 0.65 4.82
CA ASN A 472 6.55 0.36 5.53
C ASN A 472 6.25 1.38 6.65
N ASP A 473 6.35 0.95 7.91
CA ASP A 473 6.01 1.72 9.09
C ASP A 473 7.03 2.82 9.42
N TYR A 474 8.17 2.87 8.71
CA TYR A 474 9.22 3.87 8.91
C TYR A 474 9.30 4.88 7.76
N LEU A 475 9.56 6.15 8.09
CA LEU A 475 9.80 7.25 7.15
C LEU A 475 11.23 7.81 7.27
N ALA A 476 11.62 8.63 6.28
CA ALA A 476 12.94 9.28 6.13
C ALA A 476 14.13 8.32 5.85
N THR A 477 15.30 8.93 5.62
CA THR A 477 16.57 8.25 5.36
C THR A 477 17.61 8.69 6.39
N THR A 478 18.44 7.76 6.85
CA THR A 478 19.58 8.04 7.74
C THR A 478 20.87 7.45 7.18
N VAL A 479 22.01 7.75 7.78
CA VAL A 479 23.33 7.26 7.38
C VAL A 479 24.00 6.62 8.58
N VAL A 480 24.51 5.40 8.39
CA VAL A 480 25.41 4.73 9.32
C VAL A 480 26.84 4.80 8.79
N THR A 481 27.82 4.87 9.69
CA THR A 481 29.26 4.91 9.34
C THR A 481 30.05 3.81 10.03
N PHE A 482 31.21 3.45 9.48
CA PHE A 482 32.11 2.46 10.03
C PHE A 482 33.54 2.62 9.48
N VAL A 483 34.50 2.02 10.17
CA VAL A 483 35.87 1.82 9.68
C VAL A 483 36.16 0.33 9.57
N LEU A 484 37.14 -0.04 8.75
CA LEU A 484 37.58 -1.43 8.64
C LEU A 484 38.72 -1.74 9.62
N ASP A 485 38.93 -3.01 9.94
CA ASP A 485 40.18 -3.44 10.54
C ASP A 485 41.33 -3.25 9.55
N ILE A 486 42.48 -2.73 10.01
CA ILE A 486 43.67 -2.51 9.17
C ILE A 486 44.24 -3.81 8.59
N GLU A 487 43.93 -4.99 9.15
CA GLU A 487 44.28 -6.30 8.54
C GLU A 487 43.68 -6.49 7.14
N ASN A 488 42.69 -5.68 6.72
CA ASN A 488 42.22 -5.61 5.32
C ASN A 488 43.27 -5.08 4.33
N LEU A 489 44.41 -4.55 4.79
CA LEU A 489 45.55 -4.14 3.96
C LEU A 489 46.75 -5.11 4.06
N ARG A 490 46.63 -6.20 4.83
CA ARG A 490 47.73 -7.10 5.18
C ARG A 490 48.53 -7.54 3.95
N TYR A 491 47.82 -8.07 2.95
CA TYR A 491 48.42 -8.66 1.76
C TYR A 491 49.06 -7.60 0.84
N GLU A 492 48.35 -6.51 0.59
CA GLU A 492 48.80 -5.39 -0.25
C GLU A 492 50.06 -4.71 0.32
N LEU A 493 50.20 -4.68 1.64
CA LEU A 493 51.36 -4.13 2.34
C LEU A 493 52.51 -5.12 2.47
N ASP A 494 52.24 -6.41 2.68
CA ASP A 494 53.24 -7.49 2.65
C ASP A 494 53.86 -7.65 1.24
N ASP A 495 53.08 -7.44 0.17
CA ASP A 495 53.59 -7.34 -1.20
C ASP A 495 54.44 -6.07 -1.36
N LEU A 496 53.85 -4.88 -1.15
CA LEU A 496 54.49 -3.59 -1.35
C LEU A 496 55.85 -3.49 -0.67
N VAL A 497 55.96 -3.94 0.59
CA VAL A 497 57.19 -3.85 1.38
C VAL A 497 58.30 -4.77 0.83
N ASN A 498 57.97 -5.82 0.09
CA ASN A 498 58.93 -6.73 -0.53
C ASN A 498 59.23 -6.42 -2.02
N THR A 499 58.54 -5.47 -2.66
CA THR A 499 58.80 -5.07 -4.06
C THR A 499 60.18 -4.43 -4.33
N LYS A 500 60.91 -4.01 -3.30
CA LYS A 500 62.17 -3.25 -3.43
C LYS A 500 63.38 -4.14 -3.13
N LYS A 501 64.36 -4.15 -4.06
CA LYS A 501 65.61 -4.94 -3.96
C LYS A 501 66.51 -4.53 -2.79
N ASP A 502 66.49 -3.24 -2.43
CA ASP A 502 67.18 -2.70 -1.25
C ASP A 502 66.18 -2.44 -0.12
N PHE A 503 66.67 -2.30 1.11
CA PHE A 503 65.82 -1.96 2.24
C PHE A 503 65.02 -0.67 2.03
N TRP A 504 63.75 -0.68 2.43
CA TRP A 504 62.98 0.53 2.68
C TRP A 504 63.54 1.28 3.91
N THR A 505 63.29 2.58 3.95
CA THR A 505 63.21 3.33 5.21
C THR A 505 61.73 3.59 5.51
N ALA A 506 61.38 3.81 6.78
CA ALA A 506 59.99 4.12 7.16
C ALA A 506 59.36 5.26 6.32
N HIS A 507 60.13 6.32 6.04
CA HIS A 507 59.66 7.44 5.21
C HIS A 507 59.45 7.07 3.72
N GLN A 508 60.32 6.24 3.14
CA GLN A 508 60.12 5.78 1.76
C GLN A 508 58.89 4.86 1.64
N LEU A 509 58.67 3.97 2.62
CA LEU A 509 57.50 3.08 2.63
C LEU A 509 56.19 3.87 2.85
N GLN A 510 56.21 4.86 3.75
CA GLN A 510 55.10 5.81 3.96
C GLN A 510 54.63 6.45 2.63
N LEU A 511 55.57 7.06 1.89
CA LEU A 511 55.29 7.67 0.58
C LEU A 511 54.78 6.65 -0.47
N ALA A 512 55.21 5.38 -0.38
CA ALA A 512 54.75 4.33 -1.28
C ALA A 512 53.30 3.88 -0.99
N ILE A 513 52.92 3.81 0.29
CA ILE A 513 51.55 3.51 0.74
C ILE A 513 50.57 4.61 0.31
N GLU A 514 50.97 5.88 0.50
CA GLU A 514 50.24 7.06 0.04
C GLU A 514 50.06 7.04 -1.49
N LYS A 515 51.15 6.80 -2.25
CA LYS A 515 51.12 6.72 -3.72
C LYS A 515 50.24 5.57 -4.26
N LYS A 516 50.02 4.52 -3.46
CA LYS A 516 49.11 3.40 -3.78
C LYS A 516 47.64 3.67 -3.40
N ASN A 517 47.31 4.81 -2.79
CA ASN A 517 45.96 5.16 -2.29
C ASN A 517 45.40 4.16 -1.25
N PHE A 518 46.29 3.41 -0.59
CA PHE A 518 45.96 2.64 0.61
C PHE A 518 45.65 3.60 1.76
N ASP A 519 46.43 4.67 1.88
CA ASP A 519 46.27 5.77 2.83
C ASP A 519 45.76 7.06 2.17
N GLN A 520 45.14 7.95 2.94
CA GLN A 520 44.77 9.32 2.57
C GLN A 520 45.10 10.29 3.72
N LYS A 521 45.76 11.41 3.39
CA LYS A 521 46.19 12.44 4.36
C LYS A 521 47.08 11.92 5.50
N ASN A 522 47.93 10.92 5.22
CA ASN A 522 48.92 10.38 6.17
C ASN A 522 48.24 9.77 7.43
N ALA A 523 47.11 9.10 7.22
CA ALA A 523 46.29 8.46 8.26
C ALA A 523 46.72 7.02 8.56
N LEU A 524 47.69 6.46 7.82
CA LEU A 524 48.49 5.30 8.20
C LEU A 524 49.91 5.79 8.50
N ARG A 525 50.50 5.37 9.63
CA ARG A 525 51.85 5.77 10.03
C ARG A 525 52.81 4.60 10.04
N VAL A 526 53.86 4.66 9.21
CA VAL A 526 54.97 3.70 9.21
C VAL A 526 56.02 4.02 10.27
N ILE A 527 56.48 3.01 10.99
CA ILE A 527 57.56 3.05 11.98
C ILE A 527 58.51 1.87 11.71
N GLU A 528 59.82 2.10 11.64
CA GLU A 528 60.82 1.03 11.59
C GLU A 528 61.13 0.54 13.02
N THR A 529 61.14 -0.78 13.27
CA THR A 529 61.13 -1.34 14.63
C THR A 529 62.26 -2.33 14.95
N LYS A 530 62.66 -3.17 14.00
CA LYS A 530 63.85 -4.06 14.09
C LYS A 530 64.50 -4.21 12.72
N TYR A 531 65.79 -4.52 12.73
CA TYR A 531 66.63 -4.74 11.55
C TYR A 531 67.67 -5.82 11.87
N SER A 532 67.97 -6.69 10.91
CA SER A 532 69.07 -7.66 10.99
C SER A 532 69.72 -7.85 9.61
N GLU A 533 71.02 -7.57 9.51
CA GLU A 533 71.80 -7.70 8.25
C GLU A 533 72.11 -9.17 7.89
N ASN A 534 71.91 -10.11 8.81
CA ASN A 534 71.92 -11.54 8.54
C ASN A 534 70.78 -12.16 9.36
N PRO A 535 69.58 -12.37 8.76
CA PRO A 535 69.37 -12.81 7.37
C PRO A 535 68.90 -11.73 6.36
N LYS A 536 69.25 -10.45 6.53
CA LYS A 536 68.78 -9.31 5.70
C LYS A 536 67.27 -9.08 5.77
N VAL A 537 66.79 -8.81 6.98
CA VAL A 537 65.36 -8.54 7.27
C VAL A 537 65.19 -7.20 7.98
N LYS A 538 64.14 -6.47 7.60
CA LYS A 538 63.61 -5.31 8.35
C LYS A 538 62.18 -5.56 8.78
N ARG A 539 61.82 -5.03 9.96
CA ARG A 539 60.46 -5.05 10.50
C ARG A 539 59.90 -3.65 10.64
N PHE A 540 58.77 -3.42 9.99
CA PHE A 540 57.99 -2.19 10.10
C PHE A 540 56.72 -2.42 10.92
N LYS A 541 56.26 -1.39 11.60
CA LYS A 541 54.91 -1.31 12.17
C LYS A 541 54.14 -0.23 11.43
N VAL A 542 52.89 -0.52 11.03
CA VAL A 542 51.99 0.43 10.38
C VAL A 542 50.76 0.61 11.26
N GLN A 543 50.48 1.83 11.71
CA GLN A 543 49.38 2.13 12.63
C GLN A 543 48.34 3.04 11.99
N ALA A 544 47.06 2.76 12.17
CA ALA A 544 45.99 3.70 11.82
C ALA A 544 46.03 4.90 12.78
N TYR A 545 46.24 6.10 12.26
CA TYR A 545 46.48 7.32 13.03
C TYR A 545 45.20 8.14 13.22
N ASP A 546 44.47 7.77 14.27
CA ASP A 546 43.12 8.22 14.65
C ASP A 546 42.98 9.71 15.03
N LYS A 547 44.05 10.53 14.93
CA LYS A 547 44.08 11.89 15.53
C LYS A 547 43.11 12.89 14.91
N TYR A 548 42.68 12.67 13.67
CA TYR A 548 41.89 13.64 12.88
C TYR A 548 40.72 13.00 12.10
N ASP A 549 40.28 11.79 12.47
CA ASP A 549 39.23 11.04 11.74
C ASP A 549 39.43 11.05 10.22
N PHE A 550 40.62 10.64 9.73
CA PHE A 550 40.90 10.49 8.30
C PHE A 550 41.21 9.04 7.88
N SER A 551 41.42 8.13 8.83
CA SER A 551 41.70 6.73 8.52
C SER A 551 40.41 5.97 8.22
N LYS A 552 40.34 5.33 7.05
CA LYS A 552 39.30 4.34 6.72
C LYS A 552 39.50 2.99 7.44
N TYR A 553 40.61 2.85 8.17
CA TYR A 553 41.01 1.66 8.92
C TYR A 553 41.26 1.95 10.42
N LYS A 554 41.29 0.91 11.25
CA LYS A 554 41.65 0.98 12.68
C LYS A 554 42.51 -0.23 13.08
N GLY A 555 43.46 -0.01 14.00
CA GLY A 555 44.39 -1.05 14.48
C GLY A 555 45.85 -0.78 14.10
N GLU A 556 46.69 -1.81 14.20
CA GLU A 556 48.10 -1.78 13.77
C GLU A 556 48.55 -3.11 13.13
N LEU A 557 49.48 -3.02 12.18
CA LEU A 557 50.10 -4.16 11.49
C LEU A 557 51.60 -4.20 11.77
N THR A 558 52.16 -5.41 11.80
CA THR A 558 53.61 -5.66 11.79
C THR A 558 54.00 -6.33 10.47
N LEU A 559 54.84 -5.67 9.68
CA LEU A 559 55.25 -6.11 8.33
C LEU A 559 56.74 -6.46 8.28
N TYR A 560 57.11 -7.39 7.41
CA TYR A 560 58.51 -7.82 7.23
C TYR A 560 58.97 -7.64 5.78
N GLN A 561 60.06 -6.89 5.59
CA GLN A 561 60.84 -6.94 4.36
C GLN A 561 61.92 -8.01 4.49
N VAL A 562 61.93 -8.97 3.57
CA VAL A 562 62.99 -9.97 3.40
C VAL A 562 63.69 -9.66 2.08
N LEU A 563 64.99 -9.31 2.12
CA LEU A 563 65.73 -9.11 0.88
C LEU A 563 66.00 -10.45 0.18
N ASP A 564 65.92 -10.43 -1.15
CA ASP A 564 66.06 -11.60 -2.02
C ASP A 564 65.13 -12.77 -1.62
N ARG A 565 63.88 -12.45 -1.26
CA ARG A 565 62.87 -13.39 -0.72
C ARG A 565 62.63 -14.65 -1.56
N GLU A 566 62.82 -14.56 -2.88
CA GLU A 566 62.72 -15.72 -3.77
C GLU A 566 63.86 -16.73 -3.56
N ASN A 567 65.06 -16.29 -3.18
CA ASN A 567 66.25 -17.13 -3.03
C ASN A 567 66.70 -17.29 -1.56
N GLN A 568 65.93 -16.75 -0.60
CA GLN A 568 66.18 -16.86 0.84
C GLN A 568 65.85 -18.28 1.36
N ASP A 569 66.79 -19.20 1.22
CA ASP A 569 66.68 -20.62 1.60
C ASP A 569 66.50 -20.90 3.10
N LYS A 570 66.72 -19.89 3.96
CA LYS A 570 66.72 -20.04 5.42
C LYS A 570 65.32 -19.97 6.03
N THR A 571 65.10 -20.78 7.05
CA THR A 571 63.97 -20.62 7.97
C THR A 571 64.24 -19.42 8.86
N ILE A 572 63.42 -18.36 8.75
CA ILE A 572 63.56 -17.12 9.52
C ILE A 572 62.35 -16.99 10.45
N TYR A 573 62.60 -16.75 11.73
CA TYR A 573 61.60 -16.76 12.78
C TYR A 573 61.90 -15.73 13.89
N LEU A 574 60.91 -15.46 14.74
CA LEU A 574 61.14 -14.73 16.00
C LEU A 574 61.42 -15.72 17.14
N ASP A 575 62.45 -15.46 17.94
CA ASP A 575 62.60 -16.16 19.22
C ASP A 575 61.69 -15.57 20.32
N LYS A 576 61.66 -16.23 21.48
CA LYS A 576 60.90 -15.80 22.67
C LYS A 576 61.26 -14.41 23.24
N ASN A 577 62.32 -13.78 22.74
CA ASN A 577 62.74 -12.42 23.07
C ASN A 577 62.39 -11.42 21.95
N ASP A 578 61.51 -11.80 21.02
CA ASP A 578 61.11 -11.03 19.83
C ASP A 578 62.26 -10.85 18.81
N ASP A 579 63.38 -11.58 18.92
CA ASP A 579 64.53 -11.39 18.04
C ASP A 579 64.48 -12.25 16.79
N ILE A 580 64.78 -11.63 15.65
CA ILE A 580 64.89 -12.28 14.34
C ILE A 580 66.08 -13.24 14.34
N LYS A 581 65.82 -14.55 14.21
CA LYS A 581 66.84 -15.60 14.02
C LYS A 581 66.68 -16.24 12.64
N ALA A 582 67.73 -16.91 12.18
CA ALA A 582 67.73 -17.66 10.94
C ALA A 582 68.50 -18.99 11.11
N ILE A 583 68.01 -20.04 10.47
CA ILE A 583 68.63 -21.37 10.47
C ILE A 583 68.44 -22.06 9.11
N ASN A 584 69.42 -22.87 8.71
CA ASN A 584 69.38 -23.68 7.48
C ASN A 584 68.75 -25.06 7.76
N ASP A 585 67.66 -25.08 8.53
CA ASP A 585 66.96 -26.28 9.01
C ASP A 585 65.54 -25.89 9.47
N SER A 586 64.84 -26.85 10.07
CA SER A 586 63.65 -26.68 10.91
C SER A 586 63.97 -25.78 12.11
N ALA A 587 63.05 -24.90 12.51
CA ALA A 587 63.23 -24.10 13.72
C ALA A 587 62.98 -24.93 15.00
N PRO A 588 63.54 -24.55 16.16
CA PRO A 588 63.31 -25.26 17.42
C PRO A 588 61.83 -25.34 17.83
N GLU A 589 61.48 -26.39 18.57
CA GLU A 589 60.14 -26.52 19.18
C GLU A 589 59.90 -25.40 20.21
N GLY A 590 58.68 -24.86 20.25
CA GLY A 590 58.33 -23.66 21.03
C GLY A 590 58.43 -22.33 20.26
N ILE A 591 58.78 -22.35 18.97
CA ILE A 591 58.68 -21.18 18.08
C ILE A 591 57.27 -21.11 17.47
N GLU A 592 56.66 -19.92 17.50
CA GLU A 592 55.25 -19.73 17.09
C GLU A 592 55.07 -18.87 15.84
N GLU A 593 56.02 -17.97 15.53
CA GLU A 593 55.92 -16.97 14.45
C GLU A 593 57.10 -17.03 13.47
N PHE A 594 56.78 -17.15 12.17
CA PHE A 594 57.74 -17.26 11.08
C PHE A 594 57.66 -16.07 10.11
N ILE A 595 58.82 -15.64 9.64
CA ILE A 595 59.02 -14.53 8.69
C ILE A 595 59.32 -15.10 7.28
N ASN A 596 60.03 -16.23 7.21
CA ASN A 596 60.35 -16.93 5.98
C ASN A 596 60.40 -18.45 6.23
N ILE A 597 59.83 -19.22 5.30
CA ILE A 597 59.89 -20.69 5.30
C ILE A 597 61.13 -21.08 4.50
N GLY A 598 62.09 -21.75 5.14
CA GLY A 598 63.30 -22.23 4.47
C GLY A 598 63.09 -23.55 3.73
N TRP A 599 64.06 -23.91 2.89
CA TRP A 599 64.03 -25.16 2.12
C TRP A 599 65.43 -25.75 1.89
N ASP A 600 65.48 -27.06 1.70
CA ASP A 600 66.71 -27.77 1.36
C ASP A 600 67.14 -27.56 -0.10
N LYS A 601 68.38 -27.95 -0.42
CA LYS A 601 68.95 -27.89 -1.78
C LYS A 601 68.17 -28.64 -2.86
N ASN A 602 67.12 -29.39 -2.51
CA ASN A 602 66.26 -30.15 -3.40
C ASN A 602 64.80 -29.61 -3.39
N GLY A 603 64.58 -28.38 -2.93
CA GLY A 603 63.27 -27.71 -2.95
C GLY A 603 62.27 -28.22 -1.90
N ASN A 604 62.70 -28.98 -0.89
CA ASN A 604 61.82 -29.40 0.22
C ASN A 604 61.81 -28.33 1.29
N ALA A 605 60.63 -27.79 1.62
CA ALA A 605 60.47 -26.94 2.79
C ALA A 605 60.88 -27.69 4.08
N TYR A 606 61.52 -27.01 5.02
CA TYR A 606 61.78 -27.57 6.35
C TYR A 606 60.48 -27.66 7.15
N GLN A 607 60.33 -28.73 7.96
CA GLN A 607 59.17 -28.89 8.82
C GLN A 607 59.13 -27.78 9.88
N LEU A 608 57.93 -27.24 10.15
CA LEU A 608 57.74 -26.27 11.21
C LEU A 608 57.43 -26.99 12.54
N PRO A 609 57.85 -26.41 13.68
CA PRO A 609 57.59 -26.97 15.01
C PRO A 609 56.10 -27.04 15.32
N LYS A 610 55.71 -27.94 16.21
CA LYS A 610 54.30 -28.23 16.54
C LYS A 610 53.58 -27.04 17.18
N THR A 611 54.33 -26.12 17.78
CA THR A 611 53.83 -24.83 18.31
C THR A 611 53.55 -23.74 17.27
N VAL A 612 53.79 -23.95 15.97
CA VAL A 612 53.59 -22.91 14.95
C VAL A 612 52.14 -22.38 14.93
N LYS A 613 52.01 -21.04 14.88
CA LYS A 613 50.72 -20.33 14.79
C LYS A 613 50.67 -19.40 13.59
N GLN A 614 51.77 -18.72 13.28
CA GLN A 614 51.85 -17.72 12.21
C GLN A 614 53.01 -18.01 11.25
N VAL A 615 52.74 -17.81 9.96
CA VAL A 615 53.66 -17.99 8.82
C VAL A 615 53.47 -16.83 7.85
N PRO A 616 54.45 -16.52 6.98
CA PRO A 616 54.26 -15.46 5.98
C PRO A 616 53.13 -15.78 5.00
N ASN A 617 52.45 -14.75 4.50
CA ASN A 617 51.46 -14.81 3.41
C ASN A 617 52.06 -15.17 2.03
N TYR A 618 53.26 -15.76 2.00
CA TYR A 618 54.10 -16.01 0.83
C TYR A 618 54.89 -17.30 1.03
N ILE A 619 55.06 -18.06 -0.05
CA ILE A 619 55.97 -19.20 -0.15
C ILE A 619 56.88 -18.98 -1.36
N SER A 620 58.16 -19.36 -1.27
CA SER A 620 59.11 -19.15 -2.37
C SER A 620 58.78 -20.05 -3.57
N PRO A 621 58.89 -19.54 -4.83
CA PRO A 621 58.77 -20.36 -6.03
C PRO A 621 59.93 -21.37 -6.20
N LYS A 622 60.92 -21.38 -5.32
CA LYS A 622 61.99 -22.41 -5.24
C LYS A 622 61.60 -23.63 -4.40
N ILE A 623 60.48 -23.57 -3.68
CA ILE A 623 59.93 -24.73 -2.98
C ILE A 623 59.15 -25.56 -3.99
N GLU A 624 59.49 -26.84 -4.10
CA GLU A 624 58.85 -27.84 -4.96
C GLU A 624 58.09 -28.89 -4.14
N SER A 625 58.27 -28.90 -2.81
CA SER A 625 57.77 -29.93 -1.91
C SER A 625 57.48 -29.34 -0.53
N THR A 626 56.21 -29.36 -0.12
CA THR A 626 55.74 -28.94 1.22
C THR A 626 55.47 -30.13 2.14
N LYS A 627 56.15 -31.25 1.88
CA LYS A 627 56.00 -32.48 2.68
C LYS A 627 56.21 -32.19 4.16
N ASN A 628 55.33 -32.71 5.01
CA ASN A 628 55.39 -32.61 6.47
C ASN A 628 55.38 -31.16 7.05
N LEU A 629 55.11 -30.11 6.26
CA LEU A 629 55.37 -28.71 6.66
C LEU A 629 54.70 -28.30 7.98
N PHE A 630 53.45 -28.74 8.21
CA PHE A 630 52.68 -28.54 9.45
C PHE A 630 52.35 -29.88 10.14
N LEU A 631 53.20 -30.91 9.97
CA LEU A 631 53.01 -32.22 10.59
C LEU A 631 53.02 -32.12 12.13
N GLU A 632 51.92 -32.55 12.74
CA GLU A 632 51.56 -32.42 14.15
C GLU A 632 51.46 -30.98 14.68
N ALA A 633 51.28 -29.97 13.81
CA ALA A 633 51.02 -28.59 14.21
C ALA A 633 49.57 -28.39 14.72
N LYS A 634 49.25 -29.02 15.86
CA LYS A 634 47.88 -29.17 16.40
C LYS A 634 47.11 -27.87 16.55
N THR A 635 47.82 -26.75 16.79
CA THR A 635 47.25 -25.40 16.99
C THR A 635 47.34 -24.49 15.78
N PHE A 636 47.82 -24.97 14.62
CA PHE A 636 47.99 -24.13 13.45
C PHE A 636 46.66 -23.88 12.72
N ASN A 637 46.36 -22.60 12.48
CA ASN A 637 45.25 -22.13 11.65
C ASN A 637 45.52 -20.73 11.08
N GLY A 638 46.76 -20.46 10.66
CA GLY A 638 47.15 -19.21 10.02
C GLY A 638 46.57 -19.08 8.60
N ASP A 639 46.49 -17.85 8.09
CA ASP A 639 46.14 -17.62 6.68
C ASP A 639 47.32 -18.00 5.77
N ILE A 640 47.01 -18.81 4.76
CA ILE A 640 47.91 -19.28 3.70
C ILE A 640 47.21 -19.28 2.33
N SER A 641 46.04 -18.62 2.24
CA SER A 641 45.17 -18.55 1.05
C SER A 641 45.84 -17.87 -0.16
N LYS A 642 46.89 -17.07 0.10
CA LYS A 642 47.67 -16.31 -0.89
C LYS A 642 48.95 -16.99 -1.37
N TRP A 643 49.27 -18.19 -0.87
CA TRP A 643 50.45 -18.93 -1.31
C TRP A 643 50.33 -19.36 -2.77
N ASN A 644 51.32 -19.01 -3.60
CA ASN A 644 51.40 -19.56 -4.95
C ASN A 644 51.97 -21.00 -4.91
N THR A 645 51.09 -21.98 -4.94
CA THR A 645 51.46 -23.40 -4.93
C THR A 645 51.80 -23.98 -6.32
N SER A 646 51.90 -23.17 -7.38
CA SER A 646 52.08 -23.66 -8.77
C SER A 646 53.26 -24.61 -8.97
N ASN A 647 54.30 -24.49 -8.17
CA ASN A 647 55.54 -25.27 -8.30
C ASN A 647 55.57 -26.49 -7.36
N ILE A 648 54.56 -26.67 -6.50
CA ILE A 648 54.51 -27.77 -5.54
C ILE A 648 54.12 -29.07 -6.25
N THR A 649 54.97 -30.09 -6.11
CA THR A 649 54.79 -31.43 -6.66
C THR A 649 54.43 -32.47 -5.58
N ASN A 650 54.67 -32.16 -4.31
CA ASN A 650 54.50 -33.08 -3.18
C ASN A 650 53.92 -32.34 -1.96
N MET A 651 52.77 -32.81 -1.47
CA MET A 651 52.05 -32.30 -0.29
C MET A 651 51.82 -33.40 0.77
N MET A 652 52.62 -34.48 0.74
CA MET A 652 52.59 -35.58 1.71
C MET A 652 52.58 -35.06 3.16
N GLN A 653 51.60 -35.51 3.96
CA GLN A 653 51.47 -35.20 5.39
C GLN A 653 51.51 -33.70 5.73
N MET A 654 51.23 -32.80 4.77
CA MET A 654 51.42 -31.36 4.94
C MET A 654 50.66 -30.77 6.14
N PHE A 655 49.45 -31.26 6.42
CA PHE A 655 48.64 -30.94 7.61
C PHE A 655 48.31 -32.20 8.43
N GLY A 656 49.14 -33.24 8.35
CA GLY A 656 48.95 -34.47 9.13
C GLY A 656 48.96 -34.15 10.63
N GLY A 657 47.92 -34.53 11.37
CA GLY A 657 47.78 -34.21 12.79
C GLY A 657 47.61 -32.72 13.14
N ALA A 658 47.33 -31.84 12.17
CA ALA A 658 47.02 -30.43 12.41
C ALA A 658 45.55 -30.28 12.87
N GLU A 659 45.25 -30.77 14.08
CA GLU A 659 43.89 -31.04 14.59
C GLU A 659 42.86 -29.92 14.37
N ILE A 660 43.24 -28.65 14.55
CA ILE A 660 42.31 -27.52 14.40
C ILE A 660 42.28 -26.88 13.00
N PHE A 661 43.13 -27.31 12.07
CA PHE A 661 43.33 -26.61 10.80
C PHE A 661 42.08 -26.58 9.92
N ASN A 662 41.65 -25.38 9.56
CA ASN A 662 40.61 -25.06 8.60
C ASN A 662 40.86 -23.65 7.99
N GLY A 663 42.10 -23.40 7.53
CA GLY A 663 42.46 -22.20 6.75
C GLY A 663 42.04 -22.34 5.28
N ASP A 664 41.68 -21.24 4.61
CA ASP A 664 41.24 -21.29 3.20
C ASP A 664 42.41 -21.63 2.27
N ILE A 665 42.22 -22.69 1.48
CA ILE A 665 43.14 -23.21 0.47
C ILE A 665 42.41 -23.53 -0.85
N SER A 666 41.18 -23.01 -1.01
CA SER A 666 40.32 -23.25 -2.17
C SER A 666 40.89 -22.74 -3.50
N ASN A 667 41.78 -21.73 -3.43
CA ASN A 667 42.42 -21.08 -4.56
C ASN A 667 43.83 -21.63 -4.89
N TRP A 668 44.31 -22.65 -4.18
CA TRP A 668 45.61 -23.26 -4.44
C TRP A 668 45.64 -23.99 -5.80
N ASN A 669 46.70 -23.77 -6.56
CA ASN A 669 46.95 -24.53 -7.78
C ASN A 669 47.64 -25.86 -7.43
N THR A 670 46.94 -26.97 -7.68
CA THR A 670 47.44 -28.33 -7.44
C THR A 670 47.83 -29.08 -8.72
N SER A 671 47.84 -28.44 -9.90
CA SER A 671 47.99 -29.13 -11.20
C SER A 671 49.26 -29.98 -11.34
N ASN A 672 50.31 -29.63 -10.60
CA ASN A 672 51.62 -30.28 -10.63
C ASN A 672 51.83 -31.25 -9.45
N VAL A 673 50.86 -31.34 -8.52
CA VAL A 673 50.95 -32.21 -7.35
C VAL A 673 50.76 -33.67 -7.77
N THR A 674 51.69 -34.52 -7.35
CA THR A 674 51.71 -35.96 -7.63
C THR A 674 51.38 -36.80 -6.39
N ASN A 675 51.55 -36.24 -5.18
CA ASN A 675 51.44 -36.97 -3.92
C ASN A 675 50.73 -36.13 -2.85
N MET A 676 49.64 -36.67 -2.32
CA MET A 676 48.80 -36.11 -1.25
C MET A 676 48.61 -37.11 -0.08
N TYR A 677 49.50 -38.10 0.05
CA TYR A 677 49.44 -39.12 1.11
C TYR A 677 49.31 -38.49 2.50
N GLN A 678 48.26 -38.84 3.23
CA GLN A 678 47.90 -38.33 4.56
C GLN A 678 47.89 -36.78 4.68
N MET A 679 47.64 -36.04 3.59
CA MET A 679 47.72 -34.58 3.59
C MET A 679 46.87 -33.91 4.69
N PHE A 680 45.68 -34.44 5.00
CA PHE A 680 44.80 -34.00 6.09
C PHE A 680 44.54 -35.10 7.12
N GLY A 681 45.38 -36.14 7.18
CA GLY A 681 45.21 -37.26 8.11
C GLY A 681 45.34 -36.79 9.56
N GLY A 682 44.25 -36.82 10.33
CA GLY A 682 44.16 -36.28 11.70
C GLY A 682 43.84 -34.78 11.79
N ALA A 683 43.52 -34.10 10.68
CA ALA A 683 43.06 -32.70 10.69
C ALA A 683 41.57 -32.62 11.08
N TYR A 684 41.27 -32.94 12.35
CA TYR A 684 39.90 -33.17 12.87
C TYR A 684 38.87 -32.10 12.53
N ARG A 685 39.28 -30.83 12.37
CA ARG A 685 38.37 -29.71 12.05
C ARG A 685 38.24 -29.37 10.57
N PHE A 686 39.06 -29.96 9.69
CA PHE A 686 39.13 -29.56 8.28
C PHE A 686 37.85 -29.89 7.51
N ASN A 687 37.26 -28.86 6.88
CA ASN A 687 36.10 -28.96 5.99
C ASN A 687 36.02 -27.79 4.99
N ASN A 688 37.15 -27.22 4.57
CA ASN A 688 37.14 -26.15 3.56
C ASN A 688 36.99 -26.70 2.14
N ASN A 689 36.38 -25.89 1.27
CA ASN A 689 36.06 -26.32 -0.08
C ASN A 689 37.31 -26.46 -0.96
N ILE A 690 37.61 -27.69 -1.37
CA ILE A 690 38.69 -28.06 -2.30
C ILE A 690 38.14 -28.75 -3.58
N SER A 691 36.85 -28.58 -3.89
CA SER A 691 36.20 -29.15 -5.08
C SER A 691 36.82 -28.72 -6.40
N ASN A 692 37.53 -27.59 -6.41
CA ASN A 692 38.12 -26.95 -7.58
C ASN A 692 39.58 -27.37 -7.84
N TRP A 693 40.18 -28.16 -6.94
CA TRP A 693 41.55 -28.65 -7.11
C TRP A 693 41.69 -29.56 -8.33
N ASN A 694 42.77 -29.39 -9.08
CA ASN A 694 43.13 -30.28 -10.18
C ASN A 694 43.95 -31.45 -9.64
N THR A 695 43.37 -32.65 -9.66
CA THR A 695 43.98 -33.89 -9.17
C THR A 695 44.52 -34.80 -10.28
N SER A 696 44.41 -34.41 -11.56
CA SER A 696 44.70 -35.26 -12.72
C SER A 696 46.14 -35.77 -12.83
N ASN A 697 47.07 -35.30 -11.99
CA ASN A 697 48.46 -35.79 -11.89
C ASN A 697 48.78 -36.50 -10.57
N VAL A 698 47.84 -36.59 -9.63
CA VAL A 698 48.03 -37.25 -8.34
C VAL A 698 48.03 -38.77 -8.52
N THR A 699 49.03 -39.45 -7.97
CA THR A 699 49.16 -40.92 -7.99
C THR A 699 48.94 -41.56 -6.62
N ASN A 700 49.11 -40.80 -5.53
CA ASN A 700 48.94 -41.30 -4.17
C ASN A 700 48.04 -40.35 -3.34
N MET A 701 46.92 -40.89 -2.86
CA MET A 701 45.97 -40.27 -1.93
C MET A 701 45.73 -41.16 -0.68
N GLY A 702 46.62 -42.12 -0.38
CA GLY A 702 46.46 -43.00 0.78
C GLY A 702 46.33 -42.18 2.09
N GLY A 703 45.35 -42.50 2.92
CA GLY A 703 45.08 -41.82 4.19
C GLY A 703 44.71 -40.33 4.10
N MET A 704 44.39 -39.79 2.91
CA MET A 704 44.30 -38.33 2.67
C MET A 704 43.39 -37.60 3.67
N PHE A 705 42.26 -38.19 4.04
CA PHE A 705 41.27 -37.68 5.00
C PHE A 705 41.09 -38.60 6.22
N LEU A 706 42.07 -39.46 6.52
CA LEU A 706 42.04 -40.37 7.66
C LEU A 706 41.76 -39.61 8.96
N TYR A 707 40.68 -39.95 9.68
CA TYR A 707 40.18 -39.25 10.87
C TYR A 707 39.82 -37.75 10.67
N ALA A 708 39.57 -37.27 9.45
CA ALA A 708 39.09 -35.91 9.21
C ALA A 708 37.59 -35.77 9.58
N TYR A 709 37.29 -35.82 10.87
CA TYR A 709 35.93 -35.96 11.46
C TYR A 709 34.88 -34.91 11.04
N ARG A 710 35.25 -33.83 10.35
CA ARG A 710 34.32 -32.83 9.82
C ARG A 710 34.24 -32.76 8.29
N PHE A 711 35.11 -33.45 7.56
CA PHE A 711 35.22 -33.31 6.12
C PHE A 711 33.99 -33.89 5.39
N SER A 712 33.35 -33.08 4.54
CA SER A 712 32.07 -33.44 3.89
C SER A 712 31.82 -32.72 2.55
N GLN A 713 32.88 -32.25 1.89
CA GLN A 713 32.81 -31.49 0.64
C GLN A 713 32.47 -32.37 -0.58
N ASP A 714 31.91 -31.77 -1.64
CA ASP A 714 31.68 -32.46 -2.92
C ASP A 714 32.97 -32.50 -3.76
N LEU A 715 33.57 -33.68 -3.85
CA LEU A 715 34.76 -33.99 -4.64
C LEU A 715 34.44 -34.87 -5.86
N SER A 716 33.17 -35.02 -6.22
CA SER A 716 32.70 -35.89 -7.32
C SER A 716 33.26 -35.54 -8.71
N LYS A 717 33.89 -34.37 -8.84
CA LYS A 717 34.50 -33.82 -10.06
C LYS A 717 36.02 -34.01 -10.16
N TRP A 718 36.67 -34.53 -9.12
CA TRP A 718 38.11 -34.78 -9.14
C TRP A 718 38.47 -35.87 -10.15
N ASP A 719 39.41 -35.58 -11.06
CA ASP A 719 40.04 -36.61 -11.89
C ASP A 719 41.06 -37.39 -11.06
N VAL A 720 40.74 -38.64 -10.78
CA VAL A 720 41.56 -39.57 -9.99
C VAL A 720 42.04 -40.77 -10.80
N GLN A 721 42.00 -40.71 -12.14
CA GLN A 721 42.32 -41.86 -13.01
C GLN A 721 43.76 -42.37 -12.86
N LYS A 722 44.69 -41.52 -12.40
CA LYS A 722 46.11 -41.88 -12.14
C LYS A 722 46.39 -42.35 -10.71
N VAL A 723 45.40 -42.34 -9.80
CA VAL A 723 45.61 -42.68 -8.39
C VAL A 723 45.75 -44.20 -8.23
N THR A 724 46.96 -44.66 -7.95
CA THR A 724 47.28 -46.08 -7.72
C THR A 724 47.21 -46.47 -6.25
N ASN A 725 47.41 -45.52 -5.32
CA ASN A 725 47.23 -45.74 -3.88
C ASN A 725 46.10 -44.86 -3.32
N LYS A 726 45.07 -45.53 -2.78
CA LYS A 726 43.87 -44.96 -2.13
C LYS A 726 43.52 -45.67 -0.81
N PHE A 727 44.48 -46.38 -0.20
CA PHE A 727 44.28 -47.08 1.06
C PHE A 727 43.88 -46.11 2.19
N GLU A 728 42.84 -46.42 2.98
CA GLU A 728 42.32 -45.58 4.07
C GLU A 728 42.02 -44.11 3.67
N PHE A 729 41.71 -43.84 2.38
CA PHE A 729 41.50 -42.50 1.83
C PHE A 729 40.58 -41.60 2.70
N ASP A 730 39.49 -42.17 3.21
CA ASP A 730 38.42 -41.49 3.93
C ASP A 730 37.97 -42.20 5.22
N ASP A 731 38.79 -43.10 5.79
CA ASP A 731 38.40 -43.77 7.04
C ASP A 731 38.31 -42.77 8.22
N GLY A 732 37.34 -42.97 9.10
CA GLY A 732 37.03 -42.02 10.17
C GLY A 732 36.44 -40.67 9.73
N THR A 733 36.10 -40.48 8.44
CA THR A 733 35.32 -39.31 8.00
C THR A 733 33.85 -39.41 8.45
N PRO A 734 33.11 -38.29 8.59
CA PRO A 734 31.75 -38.32 9.14
C PRO A 734 30.78 -39.04 8.19
N ALA A 735 29.89 -39.87 8.76
CA ALA A 735 28.89 -40.65 8.01
C ALA A 735 27.88 -39.81 7.19
N THR A 736 27.90 -38.48 7.34
CA THR A 736 27.16 -37.53 6.49
C THR A 736 27.83 -37.25 5.15
N TRP A 737 29.11 -37.59 4.96
CA TRP A 737 29.80 -37.43 3.68
C TRP A 737 29.43 -38.57 2.73
N LYS A 738 28.57 -38.28 1.76
CA LYS A 738 27.89 -39.30 0.99
C LYS A 738 28.72 -39.86 -0.16
N GLN A 739 28.39 -41.06 -0.61
CA GLN A 739 29.10 -41.73 -1.70
C GLN A 739 29.00 -40.99 -3.05
N GLU A 740 27.89 -40.28 -3.33
CA GLU A 740 27.78 -39.46 -4.54
C GLU A 740 28.67 -38.21 -4.54
N GLN A 741 29.20 -37.81 -3.37
CA GLN A 741 30.11 -36.67 -3.19
C GLN A 741 31.60 -37.06 -3.21
N LYS A 742 31.92 -38.36 -3.26
CA LYS A 742 33.29 -38.88 -3.18
C LYS A 742 33.90 -39.04 -4.59
N PRO A 743 35.23 -38.93 -4.74
CA PRO A 743 35.89 -39.12 -6.02
C PRO A 743 35.76 -40.57 -6.50
N LYS A 744 35.56 -40.76 -7.80
CA LYS A 744 35.33 -42.08 -8.41
C LYS A 744 36.65 -42.71 -8.85
N PHE A 745 37.30 -43.39 -7.92
CA PHE A 745 38.50 -44.17 -8.22
C PHE A 745 38.20 -45.37 -9.15
N ASN A 746 39.18 -45.68 -10.00
CA ASN A 746 39.29 -46.97 -10.70
C ASN A 746 39.69 -48.10 -9.74
#